data_AF-A0A7I7TBN9-F1
#
_entry.id   AF-A0A7I7TBN9-F1
#
_cell.length_a   1.000
_cell.length_b   1.000
_cell.length_c   1.000
_cell.angle_alpha   90.00
_cell.angle_beta   90.00
_cell.angle_gamma   90.00
#
_symmetry.space_group_name_H-M   'P 1'
#
loop_
_entity.id
_entity.type
_entity.pdbx_description
1 polymer ?
#
loop_
_entity_poly.entity_id
_entity_poly.type
_entity_poly.pdbx_seq_one_letter_code
_entity_poly.pdbx_strand_id
1 'polypeptide(L)'
;MQTNDIVIERPSDLTAEWLAAALGAPVTGFTVDRIGTGQMSECYRIGLTYGDGGSGPASVILKVAATDPMSRQTGLGLGLYEREVRFYSDVAPRLGGPVAECYHTSYDPETGIFALLLDDAAPAEVGDEIRGATIDDAVLALTALSRLHAPVIGSERLAHAEWLTRAAPLNQALLGQLWAGFADRYGEAITSDQRLVCERLVESFDAYLAAESLADRIKGLVHGDYRLDNMLFGRPGSRRDLTVVDWQTVTWGPAMTDVAYFIGCAVAIEDRRAYYDELLRAYHQGLGPDSSLTLDDVRDGVRRQSFAGVMMAVVSSMLVERTDRGDEMFLTMLDRHTSHVLDTGALEVLPAGEAPQALTPDPADEGAHEPGDEPLWNESWYWDFADPAQGVGGWIRLGLVPNQNVAWINALVCGPDMPTVALVNFAAPLPVDPAVAQADGAELRHGAITPLQSYRVEVRGTAQAYDDPSALLRDEPGRPVDLAMDLTWTSVGTPYAYRITTRYEIPCTITGTVTIDGRVYHFEAVPGQRDHSHGVRDWWSMDWVWSALHLQDGTHLHGVDLRIPGMGPISVGYLQRSGEPVTETTAVTADATFADNGLPLTTSIVYEPGPVQTEVDIRGHAPVRLIGPAGQISLFPRAWVAVKTADGRSGAGWVEWNRNV
;
A
#
# COMPACT_ATOMS: atom_id res chain seq x y z
N MET A 1 -29.90 16.18 -31.91
CA MET A 1 -29.24 15.16 -31.08
C MET A 1 -28.84 14.05 -32.02
N GLN A 2 -27.55 13.86 -32.26
CA GLN A 2 -27.10 12.67 -32.96
C GLN A 2 -27.26 11.51 -31.97
N THR A 3 -27.77 10.36 -32.42
CA THR A 3 -28.10 9.20 -31.59
C THR A 3 -26.89 8.59 -30.87
N ASN A 4 -25.67 9.06 -31.15
CA ASN A 4 -24.43 8.63 -30.50
C ASN A 4 -24.09 9.39 -29.20
N ASP A 5 -24.88 10.40 -28.81
CA ASP A 5 -24.64 11.21 -27.60
C ASP A 5 -25.24 10.58 -26.31
N ILE A 6 -25.86 9.40 -26.39
CA ILE A 6 -26.43 8.72 -25.21
C ILE A 6 -25.30 8.04 -24.44
N VAL A 7 -25.07 8.47 -23.20
CA VAL A 7 -24.19 7.79 -22.25
C VAL A 7 -24.91 6.53 -21.78
N ILE A 8 -24.31 5.36 -22.03
CA ILE A 8 -24.80 4.07 -21.57
C ILE A 8 -24.14 3.75 -20.23
N GLU A 9 -24.88 3.91 -19.14
CA GLU A 9 -24.40 3.55 -17.79
C GLU A 9 -24.87 2.14 -17.41
N ARG A 10 -26.05 1.74 -17.89
CA ARG A 10 -26.71 0.47 -17.56
C ARG A 10 -27.52 -0.05 -18.74
N PRO A 11 -27.92 -1.34 -18.73
CA PRO A 11 -28.65 -1.93 -19.85
C PRO A 11 -30.00 -1.25 -20.16
N SER A 12 -30.64 -0.62 -19.18
CA SER A 12 -31.91 0.10 -19.39
C SER A 12 -31.77 1.37 -20.23
N ASP A 13 -30.55 1.85 -20.44
CA ASP A 13 -30.28 3.03 -21.27
C ASP A 13 -30.20 2.67 -22.77
N LEU A 14 -30.13 1.37 -23.10
CA LEU A 14 -30.11 0.90 -24.49
C LEU A 14 -31.46 1.13 -25.18
N THR A 15 -31.39 1.52 -26.45
CA THR A 15 -32.55 1.52 -27.37
C THR A 15 -32.24 0.77 -28.66
N ALA A 16 -33.29 0.33 -29.37
CA ALA A 16 -33.12 -0.32 -30.67
C ALA A 16 -32.49 0.63 -31.70
N GLU A 17 -32.82 1.92 -31.66
CA GLU A 17 -32.21 2.93 -32.53
C GLU A 17 -30.71 3.10 -32.25
N TRP A 18 -30.31 3.10 -30.98
CA TRP A 18 -28.91 3.20 -30.59
C TRP A 18 -28.13 1.96 -31.03
N LEU A 19 -28.66 0.74 -30.79
CA LEU A 19 -28.05 -0.50 -31.25
C LEU A 19 -27.95 -0.57 -32.78
N ALA A 20 -28.98 -0.10 -33.49
CA ALA A 20 -28.97 -0.03 -34.95
C ALA A 20 -27.86 0.89 -35.47
N ALA A 21 -27.66 2.04 -34.82
CA ALA A 21 -26.60 2.98 -35.15
C ALA A 21 -25.20 2.41 -34.84
N ALA A 22 -25.01 1.82 -33.65
CA ALA A 22 -23.74 1.24 -33.23
C ALA A 22 -23.30 0.05 -34.11
N LEU A 23 -24.26 -0.78 -34.54
CA LEU A 23 -23.97 -1.99 -35.33
C LEU A 23 -24.03 -1.75 -36.85
N GLY A 24 -24.57 -0.62 -37.30
CA GLY A 24 -24.82 -0.36 -38.72
C GLY A 24 -25.84 -1.32 -39.35
N ALA A 25 -26.79 -1.84 -38.56
CA ALA A 25 -27.77 -2.84 -38.98
C ALA A 25 -29.19 -2.46 -38.51
N PRO A 26 -30.27 -2.84 -39.22
CA PRO A 26 -31.64 -2.41 -38.90
C PRO A 26 -32.24 -3.21 -37.72
N VAL A 27 -31.71 -2.99 -36.51
CA VAL A 27 -32.21 -3.59 -35.27
C VAL A 27 -33.59 -3.02 -34.93
N THR A 28 -34.56 -3.89 -34.70
CA THR A 28 -35.95 -3.55 -34.37
C THR A 28 -36.34 -3.92 -32.94
N GLY A 29 -35.56 -4.77 -32.28
CA GLY A 29 -35.77 -5.16 -30.90
C GLY A 29 -34.56 -5.89 -30.32
N PHE A 30 -34.51 -6.01 -29.00
CA PHE A 30 -33.45 -6.73 -28.31
C PHE A 30 -33.92 -7.35 -26.99
N THR A 31 -33.18 -8.34 -26.50
CA THR A 31 -33.28 -8.91 -25.15
C THR A 31 -31.99 -8.65 -24.39
N VAL A 32 -32.05 -8.69 -23.05
CA VAL A 32 -30.88 -8.47 -22.18
C VAL A 32 -30.79 -9.60 -21.18
N ASP A 33 -29.65 -10.30 -21.19
CA ASP A 33 -29.35 -11.38 -20.25
C ASP A 33 -28.03 -11.06 -19.54
N ARG A 34 -28.03 -10.98 -18.20
CA ARG A 34 -26.79 -10.77 -17.42
C ARG A 34 -25.93 -12.02 -17.50
N ILE A 35 -24.64 -11.84 -17.79
CA ILE A 35 -23.65 -12.92 -17.91
C ILE A 35 -22.37 -12.60 -17.12
N GLY A 36 -21.62 -13.64 -16.76
CA GLY A 36 -20.38 -13.50 -16.01
C GLY A 36 -20.58 -13.19 -14.52
N THR A 37 -19.47 -13.15 -13.79
CA THR A 37 -19.42 -12.96 -12.32
C THR A 37 -18.48 -11.82 -11.92
N GLY A 38 -18.21 -10.89 -12.85
CA GLY A 38 -17.27 -9.78 -12.65
C GLY A 38 -17.62 -8.92 -11.44
N GLN A 39 -16.61 -8.58 -10.64
CA GLN A 39 -16.75 -7.74 -9.44
C GLN A 39 -16.58 -6.24 -9.76
N MET A 40 -15.74 -5.90 -10.74
CA MET A 40 -15.40 -4.51 -11.09
C MET A 40 -16.25 -3.94 -12.24
N SER A 41 -16.89 -4.80 -13.03
CA SER A 41 -17.71 -4.45 -14.18
C SER A 41 -18.78 -5.51 -14.41
N GLU A 42 -19.84 -5.15 -15.12
CA GLU A 42 -20.95 -6.03 -15.43
C GLU A 42 -21.02 -6.33 -16.93
N CYS A 43 -21.32 -7.59 -17.28
CA CYS A 43 -21.47 -8.03 -18.66
C CYS A 43 -22.91 -8.48 -18.92
N TYR A 44 -23.42 -8.12 -20.09
CA TYR A 44 -24.77 -8.44 -20.54
C TYR A 44 -24.73 -8.94 -21.98
N ARG A 45 -25.33 -10.10 -22.24
CA ARG A 45 -25.61 -10.56 -23.60
C ARG A 45 -26.88 -9.88 -24.10
N ILE A 46 -26.77 -9.23 -25.24
CA ILE A 46 -27.85 -8.52 -25.91
C ILE A 46 -28.28 -9.34 -27.11
N GLY A 47 -29.43 -10.02 -27.04
CA GLY A 47 -29.99 -10.76 -28.18
C GLY A 47 -30.66 -9.80 -29.16
N LEU A 48 -30.39 -9.92 -30.46
CA LEU A 48 -30.81 -8.92 -31.46
C LEU A 48 -31.91 -9.45 -32.38
N THR A 49 -32.91 -8.60 -32.65
CA THR A 49 -33.97 -8.84 -33.65
C THR A 49 -33.86 -7.79 -34.74
N TYR A 50 -33.95 -8.23 -36.00
CA TYR A 50 -33.83 -7.36 -37.18
C TYR A 50 -35.16 -7.18 -37.90
N GLY A 51 -35.31 -6.05 -38.59
CA GLY A 51 -36.44 -5.82 -39.50
C GLY A 51 -36.34 -6.66 -40.79
N ASP A 52 -37.42 -6.68 -41.57
CA ASP A 52 -37.51 -7.46 -42.81
C ASP A 52 -36.34 -7.16 -43.77
N GLY A 53 -35.61 -8.22 -44.16
CA GLY A 53 -34.44 -8.13 -45.04
C GLY A 53 -33.15 -7.66 -44.36
N GLY A 54 -33.18 -7.36 -43.06
CA GLY A 54 -32.01 -7.04 -42.25
C GLY A 54 -31.26 -8.30 -41.77
N SER A 55 -29.94 -8.20 -41.67
CA SER A 55 -29.09 -9.24 -41.10
C SER A 55 -27.95 -8.62 -40.30
N GLY A 56 -27.51 -9.32 -39.25
CA GLY A 56 -26.37 -8.94 -38.41
C GLY A 56 -26.08 -10.04 -37.38
N PRO A 57 -25.24 -9.78 -36.37
CA PRO A 57 -24.97 -10.74 -35.31
C PRO A 57 -26.24 -11.13 -34.55
N ALA A 58 -26.37 -12.40 -34.16
CA ALA A 58 -27.52 -12.85 -33.36
C ALA A 58 -27.54 -12.23 -31.95
N SER A 59 -26.35 -11.93 -31.43
CA SER A 59 -26.14 -11.28 -30.13
C SER A 59 -24.83 -10.50 -30.09
N VAL A 60 -24.76 -9.55 -29.15
CA VAL A 60 -23.55 -8.79 -28.81
C VAL A 60 -23.39 -8.73 -27.30
N ILE A 61 -22.20 -8.40 -26.81
CA ILE A 61 -21.91 -8.25 -25.38
C ILE A 61 -21.80 -6.77 -25.04
N LEU A 62 -22.60 -6.31 -24.08
CA LEU A 62 -22.44 -5.02 -23.44
C LEU A 62 -21.65 -5.21 -22.14
N LYS A 63 -20.53 -4.52 -21.98
CA LYS A 63 -19.79 -4.39 -20.72
C LYS A 63 -19.90 -2.96 -20.22
N VAL A 64 -20.26 -2.78 -18.95
CA VAL A 64 -20.42 -1.47 -18.29
C VAL A 64 -19.77 -1.49 -16.91
N ALA A 65 -19.53 -0.31 -16.34
CA ALA A 65 -19.02 -0.18 -14.97
C ALA A 65 -19.94 -0.86 -13.93
N ALA A 66 -19.37 -1.27 -12.80
CA ALA A 66 -20.16 -1.82 -11.70
C ALA A 66 -21.19 -0.79 -11.19
N THR A 67 -22.38 -1.29 -10.81
CA THR A 67 -23.43 -0.46 -10.19
C THR A 67 -23.07 -0.06 -8.76
N ASP A 68 -22.24 -0.86 -8.09
CA ASP A 68 -21.74 -0.57 -6.75
C ASP A 68 -20.73 0.61 -6.77
N PRO A 69 -20.99 1.72 -6.05
CA PRO A 69 -20.15 2.91 -6.08
C PRO A 69 -18.71 2.67 -5.60
N MET A 70 -18.50 1.78 -4.63
CA MET A 70 -17.16 1.49 -4.09
C MET A 70 -16.32 0.74 -5.13
N SER A 71 -16.87 -0.32 -5.71
CA SER A 71 -16.25 -1.10 -6.80
C SER A 71 -15.93 -0.20 -8.00
N ARG A 72 -16.84 0.73 -8.35
CA ARG A 72 -16.63 1.71 -9.41
C ARG A 72 -15.48 2.67 -9.10
N GLN A 73 -15.44 3.22 -7.88
CA GLN A 73 -14.37 4.12 -7.47
C GLN A 73 -13.00 3.42 -7.47
N THR A 74 -12.95 2.16 -7.03
CA THR A 74 -11.72 1.34 -7.07
C THR A 74 -11.25 1.11 -8.50
N GLY A 75 -12.15 0.71 -9.42
CA GLY A 75 -11.80 0.51 -10.82
C GLY A 75 -11.29 1.78 -11.51
N LEU A 76 -11.88 2.94 -11.19
CA LEU A 76 -11.42 4.25 -11.65
C LEU A 76 -10.04 4.61 -11.07
N GLY A 77 -9.85 4.48 -9.75
CA GLY A 77 -8.59 4.81 -9.08
C GLY A 77 -7.40 3.96 -9.55
N LEU A 78 -7.65 2.71 -9.95
CA LEU A 78 -6.66 1.80 -10.53
C LEU A 78 -6.50 1.96 -12.05
N GLY A 79 -7.32 2.80 -12.71
CA GLY A 79 -7.28 3.04 -14.15
C GLY A 79 -7.75 1.86 -15.01
N LEU A 80 -8.48 0.89 -14.45
CA LEU A 80 -8.90 -0.34 -15.13
C LEU A 80 -9.85 -0.07 -16.31
N TYR A 81 -10.79 0.86 -16.13
CA TYR A 81 -11.78 1.20 -17.15
C TYR A 81 -11.18 1.93 -18.35
N GLU A 82 -10.31 2.92 -18.08
CA GLU A 82 -9.59 3.62 -19.13
C GLU A 82 -8.74 2.64 -19.96
N ARG A 83 -8.04 1.72 -19.29
CA ARG A 83 -7.19 0.72 -19.93
C ARG A 83 -7.97 -0.17 -20.90
N GLU A 84 -9.08 -0.74 -20.45
CA GLU A 84 -9.87 -1.64 -21.30
C GLU A 84 -10.48 -0.90 -22.48
N VAL A 85 -11.06 0.29 -22.23
CA VAL A 85 -11.66 1.11 -23.29
C VAL A 85 -10.64 1.51 -24.34
N ARG A 86 -9.48 2.01 -23.90
CA ARG A 86 -8.42 2.44 -24.82
C ARG A 86 -7.75 1.28 -25.54
N PHE A 87 -7.71 0.10 -24.94
CA PHE A 87 -7.30 -1.09 -25.67
C PHE A 87 -8.22 -1.36 -26.86
N TYR A 88 -9.54 -1.42 -26.64
CA TYR A 88 -10.49 -1.69 -27.72
C TYR A 88 -10.61 -0.55 -28.75
N SER A 89 -10.41 0.72 -28.35
CA SER A 89 -10.45 1.85 -29.29
C SER A 89 -9.15 2.08 -30.05
N ASP A 90 -8.00 2.01 -29.37
CA ASP A 90 -6.71 2.52 -29.89
C ASP A 90 -5.76 1.40 -30.35
N VAL A 91 -5.92 0.18 -29.80
CA VAL A 91 -4.99 -0.94 -30.00
C VAL A 91 -5.62 -2.08 -30.78
N ALA A 92 -6.71 -2.66 -30.29
CA ALA A 92 -7.39 -3.82 -30.88
C ALA A 92 -7.71 -3.69 -32.38
N PRO A 93 -8.13 -2.52 -32.93
CA PRO A 93 -8.43 -2.40 -34.36
C PRO A 93 -7.21 -2.58 -35.27
N ARG A 94 -6.01 -2.52 -34.71
CA ARG A 94 -4.73 -2.71 -35.42
C ARG A 94 -4.14 -4.10 -35.19
N LEU A 95 -4.75 -4.88 -34.31
CA LEU A 95 -4.32 -6.23 -34.00
C LEU A 95 -5.12 -7.24 -34.83
N GLY A 96 -4.45 -8.28 -35.29
CA GLY A 96 -5.11 -9.54 -35.64
C GLY A 96 -5.08 -10.49 -34.45
N GLY A 97 -5.94 -11.50 -34.43
CA GLY A 97 -5.86 -12.58 -33.44
C GLY A 97 -7.14 -12.79 -32.63
N PRO A 98 -7.04 -13.25 -31.37
CA PRO A 98 -8.16 -13.73 -30.58
C PRO A 98 -8.93 -12.59 -29.88
N VAL A 99 -9.11 -11.43 -30.50
CA VAL A 99 -9.77 -10.27 -29.87
C VAL A 99 -11.18 -10.10 -30.42
N ALA A 100 -12.12 -9.78 -29.52
CA ALA A 100 -13.49 -9.45 -29.90
C ALA A 100 -13.52 -8.18 -30.77
N GLU A 101 -14.36 -8.17 -31.80
CA GLU A 101 -14.67 -6.98 -32.57
C GLU A 101 -15.44 -6.01 -31.68
N CYS A 102 -14.99 -4.76 -31.64
CA CYS A 102 -15.62 -3.72 -30.85
C CYS A 102 -16.47 -2.81 -31.75
N TYR A 103 -17.78 -2.77 -31.48
CA TYR A 103 -18.75 -1.94 -32.18
C TYR A 103 -18.88 -0.54 -31.56
N HIS A 104 -18.65 -0.41 -30.25
CA HIS A 104 -18.76 0.88 -29.55
C HIS A 104 -17.89 0.91 -28.30
N THR A 105 -17.33 2.09 -28.03
CA THR A 105 -16.61 2.41 -26.80
C THR A 105 -17.03 3.79 -26.29
N SER A 106 -17.28 3.94 -24.99
CA SER A 106 -17.41 5.24 -24.32
C SER A 106 -16.76 5.19 -22.93
N TYR A 107 -16.19 6.30 -22.48
CA TYR A 107 -15.55 6.44 -21.17
C TYR A 107 -15.61 7.89 -20.69
N ASP A 108 -16.05 8.08 -19.46
CA ASP A 108 -16.01 9.36 -18.75
C ASP A 108 -14.98 9.27 -17.60
N PRO A 109 -13.86 10.01 -17.69
CA PRO A 109 -12.80 9.97 -16.69
C PRO A 109 -13.19 10.64 -15.35
N GLU A 110 -14.21 11.48 -15.30
CA GLU A 110 -14.64 12.14 -14.05
C GLU A 110 -15.50 11.21 -13.20
N THR A 111 -16.34 10.40 -13.85
CA THR A 111 -17.32 9.56 -13.16
C THR A 111 -16.96 8.07 -13.14
N GLY A 112 -16.04 7.65 -14.01
CA GLY A 112 -15.70 6.23 -14.23
C GLY A 112 -16.78 5.45 -14.98
N ILE A 113 -17.78 6.13 -15.55
CA ILE A 113 -18.79 5.49 -16.41
C ILE A 113 -18.14 5.10 -17.72
N PHE A 114 -18.36 3.85 -18.15
CA PHE A 114 -17.89 3.37 -19.44
C PHE A 114 -18.86 2.35 -20.04
N ALA A 115 -18.83 2.23 -21.37
CA ALA A 115 -19.50 1.16 -22.08
C ALA A 115 -18.63 0.58 -23.20
N LEU A 116 -18.62 -0.74 -23.33
CA LEU A 116 -18.07 -1.48 -24.45
C LEU A 116 -19.17 -2.33 -25.07
N LEU A 117 -19.33 -2.24 -26.39
CA LEU A 117 -20.19 -3.15 -27.16
C LEU A 117 -19.32 -4.03 -28.05
N LEU A 118 -19.26 -5.32 -27.74
CA LEU A 118 -18.37 -6.30 -28.36
C LEU A 118 -19.17 -7.38 -29.10
N ASP A 119 -18.56 -8.05 -30.09
CA ASP A 119 -19.17 -9.24 -30.68
C ASP A 119 -19.22 -10.42 -29.70
N ASP A 120 -20.28 -11.22 -29.78
CA ASP A 120 -20.47 -12.39 -28.92
C ASP A 120 -19.68 -13.59 -29.48
N ALA A 121 -18.90 -14.25 -28.61
CA ALA A 121 -18.10 -15.41 -28.99
C ALA A 121 -18.93 -16.70 -29.10
N ALA A 122 -20.22 -16.67 -28.74
CA ALA A 122 -21.12 -17.84 -28.83
C ALA A 122 -21.03 -18.54 -30.20
N PRO A 123 -21.01 -19.90 -30.24
CA PRO A 123 -21.17 -20.85 -29.14
C PRO A 123 -19.87 -21.24 -28.42
N ALA A 124 -18.87 -20.36 -28.33
CA ALA A 124 -17.63 -20.64 -27.59
C ALA A 124 -17.88 -20.94 -26.10
N GLU A 125 -17.00 -21.75 -25.51
CA GLU A 125 -17.04 -22.16 -24.11
C GLU A 125 -15.87 -21.56 -23.34
N VAL A 126 -16.11 -21.13 -22.11
CA VAL A 126 -15.06 -20.61 -21.22
C VAL A 126 -14.09 -21.72 -20.80
N GLY A 127 -12.81 -21.39 -20.65
CA GLY A 127 -11.82 -22.27 -20.03
C GLY A 127 -12.14 -22.55 -18.56
N ASP A 128 -11.50 -23.58 -18.01
CA ASP A 128 -11.65 -23.99 -16.60
C ASP A 128 -10.27 -23.99 -15.94
N GLU A 129 -9.98 -22.95 -15.16
CA GLU A 129 -8.68 -22.78 -14.50
C GLU A 129 -8.37 -23.91 -13.50
N ILE A 130 -9.40 -24.41 -12.82
CA ILE A 130 -9.23 -25.46 -11.80
C ILE A 130 -8.81 -26.75 -12.49
N ARG A 131 -9.53 -27.14 -13.55
CA ARG A 131 -9.21 -28.34 -14.34
C ARG A 131 -7.87 -28.21 -15.07
N GLY A 132 -7.54 -27.02 -15.54
CA GLY A 132 -6.39 -26.78 -16.43
C GLY A 132 -6.71 -27.05 -17.90
N ALA A 133 -5.80 -26.57 -18.74
CA ALA A 133 -5.86 -26.64 -20.20
C ALA A 133 -5.50 -28.04 -20.69
N THR A 134 -6.15 -28.47 -21.78
CA THR A 134 -5.57 -29.56 -22.58
C THR A 134 -4.32 -29.04 -23.31
N ILE A 135 -3.42 -29.94 -23.73
CA ILE A 135 -2.23 -29.53 -24.49
C ILE A 135 -2.61 -28.82 -25.79
N ASP A 136 -3.63 -29.31 -26.51
CA ASP A 136 -4.10 -28.68 -27.75
C ASP A 136 -4.62 -27.26 -27.50
N ASP A 137 -5.38 -27.05 -26.41
CA ASP A 137 -5.87 -25.73 -26.01
C ASP A 137 -4.71 -24.81 -25.59
N ALA A 138 -3.70 -25.35 -24.90
CA ALA A 138 -2.52 -24.61 -24.48
C ALA A 138 -1.67 -24.14 -25.67
N VAL A 139 -1.47 -25.02 -26.67
CA VAL A 139 -0.80 -24.68 -27.93
C VAL A 139 -1.60 -23.62 -28.69
N LEU A 140 -2.93 -23.75 -28.76
CA LEU A 140 -3.81 -22.77 -29.39
C LEU A 140 -3.71 -21.40 -28.71
N ALA A 141 -3.78 -21.35 -27.38
CA ALA A 141 -3.68 -20.11 -26.61
C ALA A 141 -2.34 -19.40 -26.84
N LEU A 142 -1.22 -20.11 -26.73
CA LEU A 142 0.11 -19.54 -26.94
C LEU A 142 0.34 -19.09 -28.39
N THR A 143 -0.19 -19.83 -29.37
CA THR A 143 -0.16 -19.42 -30.79
C THR A 143 -1.03 -18.20 -31.05
N ALA A 144 -2.15 -18.05 -30.35
CA ALA A 144 -3.02 -16.89 -30.46
C ALA A 144 -2.38 -15.65 -29.81
N LEU A 145 -1.74 -15.82 -28.66
CA LEU A 145 -0.97 -14.78 -27.97
C LEU A 145 0.19 -14.26 -28.84
N SER A 146 0.93 -15.16 -29.49
CA SER A 146 2.03 -14.74 -30.35
C SER A 146 1.56 -13.88 -31.53
N ARG A 147 0.39 -14.17 -32.11
CA ARG A 147 -0.22 -13.35 -33.18
C ARG A 147 -0.61 -11.96 -32.68
N LEU A 148 -1.00 -11.87 -31.42
CA LEU A 148 -1.30 -10.61 -30.76
C LEU A 148 -0.03 -9.79 -30.48
N HIS A 149 1.04 -10.44 -30.07
CA HIS A 149 2.33 -9.79 -29.78
C HIS A 149 3.11 -9.39 -31.03
N ALA A 150 3.09 -10.20 -32.10
CA ALA A 150 3.88 -10.00 -33.31
C ALA A 150 3.85 -8.57 -33.89
N PRO A 151 2.70 -7.89 -34.05
CA PRO A 151 2.67 -6.54 -34.61
C PRO A 151 3.08 -5.41 -33.65
N VAL A 152 3.17 -5.68 -32.34
CA VAL A 152 3.32 -4.63 -31.31
C VAL A 152 4.50 -4.82 -30.37
N ILE A 153 5.19 -5.97 -30.42
CA ILE A 153 6.39 -6.20 -29.63
C ILE A 153 7.48 -5.17 -29.98
N GLY A 154 8.07 -4.54 -28.97
CA GLY A 154 9.05 -3.46 -29.14
C GLY A 154 8.49 -2.15 -29.71
N SER A 155 7.17 -1.95 -29.77
CA SER A 155 6.55 -0.71 -30.25
C SER A 155 6.85 0.52 -29.37
N GLU A 156 7.67 1.45 -29.88
CA GLU A 156 7.93 2.74 -29.22
C GLU A 156 6.65 3.56 -28.99
N ARG A 157 5.68 3.50 -29.92
CA ARG A 157 4.41 4.23 -29.79
C ARG A 157 3.63 3.83 -28.55
N LEU A 158 3.58 2.53 -28.23
CA LEU A 158 2.88 2.03 -27.06
C LEU A 158 3.71 2.23 -25.78
N ALA A 159 5.05 2.19 -25.89
CA ALA A 159 5.96 2.50 -24.79
C ALA A 159 5.86 3.95 -24.27
N HIS A 160 5.30 4.86 -25.06
CA HIS A 160 5.07 6.26 -24.67
C HIS A 160 3.60 6.57 -24.35
N ALA A 161 2.72 5.57 -24.33
CA ALA A 161 1.32 5.76 -23.99
C ALA A 161 1.14 5.78 -22.46
N GLU A 162 1.04 6.97 -21.87
CA GLU A 162 0.98 7.15 -20.40
C GLU A 162 -0.14 6.36 -19.71
N TRP A 163 -1.28 6.15 -20.37
CA TRP A 163 -2.39 5.34 -19.85
C TRP A 163 -2.03 3.86 -19.71
N LEU A 164 -1.06 3.39 -20.51
CA LEU A 164 -0.64 1.99 -20.61
C LEU A 164 0.60 1.70 -19.73
N THR A 165 1.45 2.70 -19.50
CA THR A 165 2.74 2.58 -18.78
C THR A 165 2.71 2.99 -17.31
N ARG A 166 1.52 3.23 -16.73
CA ARG A 166 1.37 3.61 -15.32
C ARG A 166 1.96 2.52 -14.41
N ALA A 167 2.89 2.91 -13.53
CA ALA A 167 3.45 2.02 -12.52
C ALA A 167 2.37 1.57 -11.53
N ALA A 168 2.36 0.28 -11.19
CA ALA A 168 1.58 -0.21 -10.06
C ALA A 168 2.26 0.26 -8.76
N PRO A 169 1.49 0.60 -7.70
CA PRO A 169 2.05 1.06 -6.43
C PRO A 169 2.64 -0.10 -5.58
N LEU A 170 3.18 -1.13 -6.22
CA LEU A 170 3.75 -2.30 -5.55
C LEU A 170 5.28 -2.14 -5.48
N ASN A 171 5.81 -2.14 -4.26
CA ASN A 171 7.24 -2.14 -3.96
C ASN A 171 7.57 -3.28 -2.99
N GLN A 172 8.86 -3.46 -2.70
CA GLN A 172 9.36 -4.55 -1.87
C GLN A 172 8.74 -4.55 -0.47
N ALA A 173 8.57 -3.37 0.12
CA ALA A 173 7.99 -3.24 1.46
C ALA A 173 6.51 -3.70 1.48
N LEU A 174 5.70 -3.22 0.54
CA LEU A 174 4.31 -3.62 0.42
C LEU A 174 4.19 -5.11 0.10
N LEU A 175 4.99 -5.65 -0.83
CA LEU A 175 4.98 -7.07 -1.12
C LEU A 175 5.39 -7.91 0.10
N GLY A 176 6.36 -7.46 0.88
CA GLY A 176 6.76 -8.11 2.13
C GLY A 176 5.65 -8.14 3.18
N GLN A 177 4.90 -7.04 3.34
CA GLN A 177 3.73 -6.98 4.22
C GLN A 177 2.61 -7.92 3.75
N LEU A 178 2.29 -7.91 2.46
CA LEU A 178 1.28 -8.78 1.87
C LEU A 178 1.69 -10.26 1.99
N TRP A 179 2.97 -10.57 1.80
CA TRP A 179 3.51 -11.91 2.03
C TRP A 179 3.41 -12.32 3.49
N ALA A 180 3.75 -11.46 4.44
CA ALA A 180 3.63 -11.78 5.86
C ALA A 180 2.16 -12.10 6.23
N GLY A 181 1.21 -11.29 5.75
CA GLY A 181 -0.21 -11.54 5.94
C GLY A 181 -0.70 -12.82 5.27
N PHE A 182 -0.21 -13.12 4.06
CA PHE A 182 -0.49 -14.38 3.35
C PHE A 182 0.05 -15.59 4.12
N ALA A 183 1.31 -15.50 4.58
CA ALA A 183 1.99 -16.56 5.29
C ALA A 183 1.33 -16.88 6.64
N ASP A 184 0.88 -15.85 7.37
CA ASP A 184 0.09 -16.01 8.59
C ASP A 184 -1.28 -16.64 8.29
N ARG A 185 -1.99 -16.14 7.26
CA ARG A 185 -3.32 -16.62 6.88
C ARG A 185 -3.35 -18.11 6.55
N TYR A 186 -2.37 -18.59 5.78
CA TYR A 186 -2.37 -19.97 5.27
C TYR A 186 -1.43 -20.90 6.05
N GLY A 187 -0.49 -20.38 6.85
CA GLY A 187 0.31 -21.13 7.80
C GLY A 187 0.93 -22.41 7.22
N GLU A 188 0.54 -23.56 7.79
CA GLU A 188 1.03 -24.89 7.41
C GLU A 188 0.59 -25.36 6.00
N ALA A 189 -0.38 -24.68 5.37
CA ALA A 189 -0.77 -24.99 3.99
C ALA A 189 0.30 -24.58 2.97
N ILE A 190 1.24 -23.71 3.36
CA ILE A 190 2.37 -23.27 2.53
C ILE A 190 3.54 -24.24 2.70
N THR A 191 4.00 -24.82 1.60
CA THR A 191 5.16 -25.73 1.60
C THR A 191 6.47 -24.98 1.77
N SER A 192 7.55 -25.69 2.13
CA SER A 192 8.89 -25.10 2.23
C SER A 192 9.38 -24.49 0.91
N ASP A 193 9.03 -25.11 -0.21
CA ASP A 193 9.44 -24.68 -1.55
C ASP A 193 8.68 -23.42 -1.97
N GLN A 194 7.37 -23.36 -1.70
CA GLN A 194 6.56 -22.15 -1.92
C GLN A 194 7.08 -20.99 -1.07
N ARG A 195 7.35 -21.25 0.22
CA ARG A 195 7.94 -20.28 1.14
C ARG A 195 9.27 -19.74 0.63
N LEU A 196 10.18 -20.62 0.22
CA LEU A 196 11.48 -20.25 -0.34
C LEU A 196 11.31 -19.31 -1.54
N VAL A 197 10.42 -19.64 -2.48
CA VAL A 197 10.20 -18.82 -3.67
C VAL A 197 9.67 -17.42 -3.31
N CYS A 198 8.67 -17.36 -2.43
CA CYS A 198 8.07 -16.10 -2.00
C CYS A 198 9.06 -15.22 -1.22
N GLU A 199 9.79 -15.80 -0.27
CA GLU A 199 10.77 -15.06 0.53
C GLU A 199 11.91 -14.53 -0.35
N ARG A 200 12.44 -15.34 -1.27
CA ARG A 200 13.47 -14.89 -2.24
C ARG A 200 12.96 -13.79 -3.17
N LEU A 201 11.71 -13.87 -3.63
CA LEU A 201 11.11 -12.82 -4.45
C LEU A 201 10.96 -11.53 -3.65
N VAL A 202 10.45 -11.60 -2.41
CA VAL A 202 10.31 -10.44 -1.51
C VAL A 202 11.67 -9.80 -1.25
N GLU A 203 12.70 -10.58 -0.92
CA GLU A 203 14.05 -10.08 -0.63
C GLU A 203 14.68 -9.25 -1.76
N SER A 204 14.35 -9.60 -3.00
CA SER A 204 14.98 -9.02 -4.20
C SER A 204 14.01 -8.18 -5.04
N PHE A 205 12.82 -7.86 -4.53
CA PHE A 205 11.72 -7.40 -5.37
C PHE A 205 11.99 -6.07 -6.09
N ASP A 206 12.46 -5.05 -5.39
CA ASP A 206 12.72 -3.74 -6.01
C ASP A 206 13.88 -3.83 -7.02
N ALA A 207 14.93 -4.59 -6.68
CA ALA A 207 16.05 -4.85 -7.58
C ALA A 207 15.63 -5.66 -8.81
N TYR A 208 14.72 -6.61 -8.65
CA TYR A 208 14.13 -7.39 -9.74
C TYR A 208 13.31 -6.48 -10.68
N LEU A 209 12.43 -5.62 -10.13
CA LEU A 209 11.68 -4.65 -10.94
C LEU A 209 12.61 -3.69 -11.70
N ALA A 210 13.66 -3.19 -11.03
CA ALA A 210 14.66 -2.35 -11.66
C ALA A 210 15.36 -3.09 -12.82
N ALA A 211 15.80 -4.33 -12.60
CA ALA A 211 16.44 -5.15 -13.63
C ALA A 211 15.51 -5.47 -14.82
N GLU A 212 14.22 -5.64 -14.58
CA GLU A 212 13.23 -5.87 -15.63
C GLU A 212 12.82 -4.57 -16.33
N SER A 213 13.07 -3.39 -15.77
CA SER A 213 12.79 -2.09 -16.41
C SER A 213 13.88 -1.60 -17.38
N LEU A 214 15.02 -2.29 -17.43
CA LEU A 214 16.15 -1.94 -18.31
C LEU A 214 15.74 -1.93 -19.80
N ALA A 215 16.34 -1.02 -20.57
CA ALA A 215 16.00 -0.78 -21.98
C ALA A 215 16.34 -1.95 -22.93
N ASP A 216 17.22 -2.85 -22.52
CA ASP A 216 17.59 -4.07 -23.27
C ASP A 216 16.57 -5.21 -23.09
N ARG A 217 15.58 -5.05 -22.20
CA ARG A 217 14.53 -6.06 -21.99
C ARG A 217 13.51 -6.02 -23.12
N ILE A 218 13.02 -7.20 -23.50
CA ILE A 218 11.99 -7.35 -24.54
C ILE A 218 10.66 -6.87 -23.98
N LYS A 219 10.23 -5.68 -24.43
CA LYS A 219 8.97 -5.07 -24.02
C LYS A 219 7.87 -5.27 -25.05
N GLY A 220 6.64 -5.36 -24.57
CA GLY A 220 5.46 -5.58 -25.40
C GLY A 220 4.18 -5.25 -24.66
N LEU A 221 3.07 -5.45 -25.37
CA LEU A 221 1.75 -5.45 -24.76
C LEU A 221 1.63 -6.66 -23.84
N VAL A 222 1.10 -6.45 -22.63
CA VAL A 222 0.86 -7.49 -21.64
C VAL A 222 -0.62 -7.41 -21.25
N HIS A 223 -1.36 -8.51 -21.41
CA HIS A 223 -2.73 -8.66 -20.94
C HIS A 223 -2.78 -8.55 -19.42
N GLY A 224 -1.86 -9.21 -18.70
CA GLY A 224 -1.70 -9.10 -17.24
C GLY A 224 -2.53 -10.10 -16.44
N ASP A 225 -3.60 -10.65 -17.03
CA ASP A 225 -4.38 -11.77 -16.49
C ASP A 225 -4.69 -12.84 -17.56
N TYR A 226 -3.67 -13.29 -18.30
CA TYR A 226 -3.83 -14.22 -19.44
C TYR A 226 -4.01 -15.68 -18.98
N ARG A 227 -5.22 -16.00 -18.50
CA ARG A 227 -5.59 -17.32 -17.91
C ARG A 227 -6.89 -17.89 -18.48
N LEU A 228 -7.22 -19.14 -18.15
CA LEU A 228 -8.32 -19.88 -18.80
C LEU A 228 -9.70 -19.27 -18.59
N ASP A 229 -9.93 -18.68 -17.42
CA ASP A 229 -11.21 -18.01 -17.12
C ASP A 229 -11.47 -16.81 -18.05
N ASN A 230 -10.41 -16.24 -18.65
CA ASN A 230 -10.46 -15.13 -19.61
C ASN A 230 -10.38 -15.60 -21.07
N MET A 231 -10.54 -16.90 -21.31
CA MET A 231 -10.44 -17.53 -22.63
C MET A 231 -11.74 -18.23 -23.03
N LEU A 232 -12.28 -17.86 -24.20
CA LEU A 232 -13.46 -18.46 -24.80
C LEU A 232 -13.05 -19.30 -26.01
N PHE A 233 -13.02 -20.62 -25.84
CA PHE A 233 -12.61 -21.59 -26.86
C PHE A 233 -13.76 -21.87 -27.84
N GLY A 234 -13.46 -21.70 -29.13
CA GLY A 234 -14.41 -21.86 -30.21
C GLY A 234 -14.99 -23.28 -30.29
N ARG A 235 -16.27 -23.36 -30.66
CA ARG A 235 -16.98 -24.59 -31.01
C ARG A 235 -17.42 -24.51 -32.47
N PRO A 236 -17.84 -25.61 -33.12
CA PRO A 236 -18.34 -25.54 -34.50
C PRO A 236 -19.44 -24.48 -34.64
N GLY A 237 -19.20 -23.48 -35.49
CA GLY A 237 -20.07 -22.32 -35.67
C GLY A 237 -19.59 -21.03 -34.98
N SER A 238 -18.56 -21.10 -34.13
CA SER A 238 -17.89 -19.91 -33.58
C SER A 238 -17.13 -19.16 -34.66
N ARG A 239 -17.05 -17.83 -34.51
CA ARG A 239 -16.32 -16.94 -35.43
C ARG A 239 -14.80 -17.11 -35.35
N ARG A 240 -14.29 -17.50 -34.19
CA ARG A 240 -12.85 -17.63 -33.88
C ARG A 240 -12.63 -18.93 -33.11
N ASP A 241 -11.43 -19.50 -33.25
CA ASP A 241 -11.00 -20.67 -32.47
C ASP A 241 -10.75 -20.31 -31.00
N LEU A 242 -10.39 -19.06 -30.72
CA LEU A 242 -10.21 -18.51 -29.39
C LEU A 242 -10.58 -17.03 -29.38
N THR A 243 -11.26 -16.60 -28.31
CA THR A 243 -11.44 -15.18 -27.97
C THR A 243 -10.91 -14.94 -26.55
N VAL A 244 -10.01 -13.98 -26.39
CA VAL A 244 -9.44 -13.52 -25.12
C VAL A 244 -10.19 -12.26 -24.70
N VAL A 245 -10.69 -12.26 -23.47
CA VAL A 245 -11.52 -11.20 -22.90
C VAL A 245 -10.87 -10.62 -21.64
N ASP A 246 -11.46 -9.54 -21.13
CA ASP A 246 -11.05 -8.88 -19.89
C ASP A 246 -9.68 -8.17 -19.93
N TRP A 247 -9.58 -7.18 -20.81
CA TRP A 247 -8.36 -6.40 -21.06
C TRP A 247 -8.12 -5.27 -20.05
N GLN A 248 -8.75 -5.31 -18.88
CA GLN A 248 -8.67 -4.25 -17.87
C GLN A 248 -7.30 -4.12 -17.19
N THR A 249 -6.52 -5.20 -17.17
CA THR A 249 -5.15 -5.23 -16.62
C THR A 249 -4.07 -4.93 -17.66
N VAL A 250 -4.46 -4.57 -18.89
CA VAL A 250 -3.51 -4.37 -19.99
C VAL A 250 -2.48 -3.31 -19.66
N THR A 251 -1.21 -3.62 -19.95
CA THR A 251 -0.08 -2.73 -19.68
C THR A 251 1.01 -2.89 -20.73
N TRP A 252 2.02 -2.03 -20.64
CA TRP A 252 3.26 -2.13 -21.40
C TRP A 252 4.37 -2.61 -20.47
N GLY A 253 4.91 -3.79 -20.73
CA GLY A 253 5.81 -4.47 -19.80
C GLY A 253 6.68 -5.52 -20.47
N PRO A 254 7.38 -6.37 -19.71
CA PRO A 254 8.09 -7.53 -20.25
C PRO A 254 7.15 -8.40 -21.10
N ALA A 255 7.45 -8.57 -22.38
CA ALA A 255 6.50 -9.18 -23.33
C ALA A 255 6.19 -10.66 -23.03
N MET A 256 7.04 -11.35 -22.27
CA MET A 256 6.86 -12.77 -21.93
C MET A 256 6.03 -12.98 -20.66
N THR A 257 5.53 -11.92 -20.01
CA THR A 257 4.72 -12.04 -18.79
C THR A 257 3.50 -12.93 -19.00
N ASP A 258 2.72 -12.72 -20.06
CA ASP A 258 1.52 -13.54 -20.32
C ASP A 258 1.85 -14.98 -20.70
N VAL A 259 2.98 -15.21 -21.40
CA VAL A 259 3.44 -16.57 -21.74
C VAL A 259 3.81 -17.32 -20.46
N ALA A 260 4.56 -16.68 -19.56
CA ALA A 260 4.95 -17.26 -18.29
C ALA A 260 3.76 -17.48 -17.36
N TYR A 261 2.86 -16.50 -17.29
CA TYR A 261 1.66 -16.57 -16.48
C TYR A 261 0.74 -17.71 -16.94
N PHE A 262 0.49 -17.83 -18.25
CA PHE A 262 -0.35 -18.91 -18.78
C PHE A 262 0.26 -20.29 -18.55
N ILE A 263 1.53 -20.49 -18.89
CA ILE A 263 2.20 -21.79 -18.70
C ILE A 263 2.24 -22.16 -17.20
N GLY A 264 2.45 -21.17 -16.33
CA GLY A 264 2.52 -21.36 -14.90
C GLY A 264 1.17 -21.61 -14.23
N CYS A 265 0.06 -21.09 -14.78
CA CYS A 265 -1.26 -21.18 -14.19
C CYS A 265 -2.12 -22.27 -14.84
N ALA A 266 -2.27 -22.20 -16.17
CA ALA A 266 -3.26 -22.94 -16.93
C ALA A 266 -2.86 -24.38 -17.27
N VAL A 267 -1.56 -24.71 -17.25
CA VAL A 267 -1.06 -26.05 -17.62
C VAL A 267 -0.72 -26.83 -16.35
N ALA A 268 -1.25 -28.04 -16.22
CA ALA A 268 -0.94 -28.93 -15.09
C ALA A 268 0.57 -29.18 -14.98
N ILE A 269 1.09 -29.36 -13.77
CA ILE A 269 2.54 -29.40 -13.50
C ILE A 269 3.24 -30.52 -14.31
N GLU A 270 2.65 -31.71 -14.36
CA GLU A 270 3.20 -32.86 -15.08
C GLU A 270 3.25 -32.61 -16.58
N ASP A 271 2.17 -32.07 -17.13
CA ASP A 271 2.04 -31.72 -18.55
C ASP A 271 2.98 -30.58 -18.92
N ARG A 272 3.09 -29.54 -18.08
CA ARG A 272 4.04 -28.44 -18.27
C ARG A 272 5.46 -28.98 -18.39
N ARG A 273 5.87 -29.91 -17.52
CA ARG A 273 7.22 -30.51 -17.55
C ARG A 273 7.44 -31.37 -18.79
N ALA A 274 6.42 -32.09 -19.25
CA ALA A 274 6.51 -32.95 -20.42
C ALA A 274 6.53 -32.16 -21.75
N TYR A 275 5.79 -31.05 -21.84
CA TYR A 275 5.53 -30.32 -23.08
C TYR A 275 6.12 -28.90 -23.11
N TYR A 276 6.93 -28.50 -22.13
CA TYR A 276 7.46 -27.14 -21.98
C TYR A 276 8.07 -26.57 -23.27
N ASP A 277 8.99 -27.32 -23.87
CA ASP A 277 9.71 -26.89 -25.08
C ASP A 277 8.78 -26.80 -26.30
N GLU A 278 7.71 -27.59 -26.34
CA GLU A 278 6.70 -27.53 -27.40
C GLU A 278 5.84 -26.28 -27.26
N LEU A 279 5.40 -25.96 -26.04
CA LEU A 279 4.63 -24.76 -25.73
C LEU A 279 5.39 -23.47 -26.08
N LEU A 280 6.67 -23.38 -25.68
CA LEU A 280 7.51 -22.24 -26.04
C LEU A 280 7.73 -22.13 -27.55
N ARG A 281 7.88 -23.28 -28.24
CA ARG A 281 8.05 -23.32 -29.69
C ARG A 281 6.79 -22.89 -30.43
N ALA A 282 5.61 -23.26 -29.94
CA ALA A 282 4.34 -22.83 -30.51
C ALA A 282 4.19 -21.30 -30.49
N TYR A 283 4.48 -20.68 -29.33
CA TYR A 283 4.51 -19.22 -29.22
C TYR A 283 5.55 -18.60 -30.17
N HIS A 284 6.79 -19.09 -30.15
CA HIS A 284 7.88 -18.55 -30.98
C HIS A 284 7.57 -18.64 -32.48
N GLN A 285 7.08 -19.78 -32.96
CA GLN A 285 6.72 -19.96 -34.37
C GLN A 285 5.56 -19.04 -34.79
N GLY A 286 4.60 -18.82 -33.90
CA GLY A 286 3.46 -17.96 -34.18
C GLY A 286 3.79 -16.46 -34.19
N LEU A 287 4.99 -16.03 -33.76
CA LEU A 287 5.48 -14.66 -33.98
C LEU A 287 5.79 -14.40 -35.46
N GLY A 288 5.96 -15.46 -36.26
CA GLY A 288 6.23 -15.38 -37.69
C GLY A 288 7.73 -15.24 -38.03
N PRO A 289 8.09 -15.43 -39.31
CA PRO A 289 9.48 -15.48 -39.76
C PRO A 289 10.21 -14.13 -39.69
N ASP A 290 9.47 -13.02 -39.58
CA ASP A 290 10.02 -11.67 -39.52
C ASP A 290 10.36 -11.24 -38.08
N SER A 291 10.08 -12.08 -37.07
CA SER A 291 10.42 -11.80 -35.68
C SER A 291 11.94 -11.82 -35.48
N SER A 292 12.46 -10.81 -34.78
CA SER A 292 13.86 -10.76 -34.36
C SER A 292 14.16 -11.63 -33.13
N LEU A 293 13.14 -12.19 -32.48
CA LEU A 293 13.31 -12.99 -31.28
C LEU A 293 13.69 -14.42 -31.62
N THR A 294 14.67 -14.96 -30.90
CA THR A 294 15.01 -16.38 -30.92
C THR A 294 14.16 -17.16 -29.92
N LEU A 295 14.14 -18.48 -30.04
CA LEU A 295 13.49 -19.34 -29.04
C LEU A 295 14.17 -19.24 -27.67
N ASP A 296 15.47 -18.96 -27.63
CA ASP A 296 16.21 -18.75 -26.38
C ASP A 296 15.83 -17.44 -25.71
N ASP A 297 15.57 -16.38 -26.48
CA ASP A 297 15.04 -15.10 -25.95
C ASP A 297 13.65 -15.30 -25.30
N VAL A 298 12.78 -16.09 -25.95
CA VAL A 298 11.47 -16.46 -25.40
C VAL A 298 11.66 -17.26 -24.10
N ARG A 299 12.56 -18.25 -24.08
CA ARG A 299 12.83 -19.07 -22.90
C ARG A 299 13.35 -18.23 -21.73
N ASP A 300 14.31 -17.35 -21.97
CA ASP A 300 14.86 -16.47 -20.93
C ASP A 300 13.81 -15.47 -20.42
N GLY A 301 13.03 -14.86 -21.31
CA GLY A 301 11.94 -13.97 -20.92
C GLY A 301 10.86 -14.68 -20.10
N VAL A 302 10.47 -15.91 -20.47
CA VAL A 302 9.52 -16.71 -19.69
C VAL A 302 10.08 -17.08 -18.32
N ARG A 303 11.36 -17.48 -18.25
CA ARG A 303 12.05 -17.75 -16.99
C ARG A 303 11.99 -16.54 -16.06
N ARG A 304 12.40 -15.37 -16.56
CA ARG A 304 12.37 -14.09 -15.81
C ARG A 304 10.99 -13.75 -15.29
N GLN A 305 9.96 -13.96 -16.10
CA GLN A 305 8.60 -13.51 -15.82
C GLN A 305 7.72 -14.55 -15.08
N SER A 306 8.26 -15.73 -14.75
CA SER A 306 7.53 -16.77 -14.01
C SER A 306 7.04 -16.32 -12.62
N PHE A 307 7.63 -15.27 -12.02
CA PHE A 307 7.19 -14.68 -10.75
C PHE A 307 5.86 -13.92 -10.83
N ALA A 308 5.38 -13.57 -12.04
CA ALA A 308 4.15 -12.78 -12.21
C ALA A 308 2.93 -13.38 -11.51
N GLY A 309 2.77 -14.70 -11.62
CA GLY A 309 1.67 -15.41 -10.98
C GLY A 309 1.85 -15.62 -9.47
N VAL A 310 3.11 -15.68 -8.98
CA VAL A 310 3.38 -15.68 -7.53
C VAL A 310 2.91 -14.37 -6.92
N MET A 311 3.22 -13.23 -7.57
CA MET A 311 2.73 -11.92 -7.15
C MET A 311 1.20 -11.86 -7.17
N MET A 312 0.56 -12.34 -8.24
CA MET A 312 -0.90 -12.34 -8.35
C MET A 312 -1.54 -13.14 -7.21
N ALA A 313 -1.05 -14.35 -6.92
CA ALA A 313 -1.58 -15.19 -5.84
C ALA A 313 -1.50 -14.50 -4.46
N VAL A 314 -0.35 -13.89 -4.14
CA VAL A 314 -0.14 -13.21 -2.86
C VAL A 314 -0.96 -11.93 -2.77
N VAL A 315 -0.85 -11.04 -3.77
CA VAL A 315 -1.48 -9.72 -3.75
C VAL A 315 -3.00 -9.83 -3.80
N SER A 316 -3.55 -10.59 -4.75
CA SER A 316 -5.00 -10.66 -4.93
C SER A 316 -5.69 -11.29 -3.73
N SER A 317 -5.14 -12.35 -3.14
CA SER A 317 -5.75 -12.99 -1.98
C SER A 317 -5.83 -12.06 -0.77
N MET A 318 -4.89 -11.14 -0.62
CA MET A 318 -4.88 -10.18 0.49
C MET A 318 -5.81 -8.98 0.28
N LEU A 319 -6.27 -8.74 -0.95
CA LEU A 319 -7.12 -7.59 -1.30
C LEU A 319 -8.59 -7.93 -1.53
N VAL A 320 -8.93 -9.20 -1.75
CA VAL A 320 -10.31 -9.65 -1.99
C VAL A 320 -10.95 -10.24 -0.74
N GLU A 321 -12.28 -10.28 -0.71
CA GLU A 321 -13.03 -10.96 0.35
C GLU A 321 -12.69 -12.44 0.39
N ARG A 322 -12.51 -12.96 1.61
CA ARG A 322 -12.13 -14.34 1.83
C ARG A 322 -13.31 -15.29 1.61
N THR A 323 -13.10 -16.34 0.82
CA THR A 323 -14.07 -17.42 0.60
C THR A 323 -13.34 -18.76 0.48
N ASP A 324 -13.98 -19.88 0.86
CA ASP A 324 -13.35 -21.21 0.79
C ASP A 324 -12.85 -21.54 -0.63
N ARG A 325 -13.66 -21.20 -1.65
CA ARG A 325 -13.28 -21.37 -3.06
C ARG A 325 -12.13 -20.45 -3.48
N GLY A 326 -12.12 -19.22 -2.97
CA GLY A 326 -11.04 -18.27 -3.22
C GLY A 326 -9.72 -18.76 -2.64
N ASP A 327 -9.75 -19.26 -1.39
CA ASP A 327 -8.58 -19.83 -0.71
C ASP A 327 -8.01 -21.03 -1.49
N GLU A 328 -8.87 -21.95 -1.97
CA GLU A 328 -8.45 -23.09 -2.81
C GLU A 328 -7.81 -22.64 -4.13
N MET A 329 -8.41 -21.65 -4.80
CA MET A 329 -7.89 -21.09 -6.05
C MET A 329 -6.51 -20.44 -5.84
N PHE A 330 -6.33 -19.60 -4.81
CA PHE A 330 -5.08 -18.90 -4.58
C PHE A 330 -3.95 -19.84 -4.14
N LEU A 331 -4.24 -20.86 -3.32
CA LEU A 331 -3.25 -21.88 -2.97
C LEU A 331 -2.84 -22.73 -4.18
N THR A 332 -3.80 -23.08 -5.05
CA THR A 332 -3.50 -23.78 -6.31
C THR A 332 -2.65 -22.92 -7.24
N MET A 333 -2.99 -21.64 -7.38
CA MET A 333 -2.23 -20.67 -8.18
C MET A 333 -0.80 -20.52 -7.64
N LEU A 334 -0.64 -20.39 -6.32
CA LEU A 334 0.67 -20.34 -5.68
C LEU A 334 1.48 -21.61 -5.96
N ASP A 335 0.90 -22.79 -5.80
CA ASP A 335 1.58 -24.07 -6.04
C ASP A 335 2.07 -24.19 -7.48
N ARG A 336 1.19 -23.94 -8.46
CA ARG A 336 1.54 -24.08 -9.88
C ARG A 336 2.62 -23.06 -10.29
N HIS A 337 2.52 -21.81 -9.85
CA HIS A 337 3.51 -20.77 -10.20
C HIS A 337 4.85 -20.92 -9.49
N THR A 338 4.86 -21.25 -8.19
CA THR A 338 6.13 -21.50 -7.47
C THR A 338 6.84 -22.73 -8.04
N SER A 339 6.10 -23.78 -8.42
CA SER A 339 6.65 -24.91 -9.14
C SER A 339 7.23 -24.50 -10.51
N HIS A 340 6.61 -23.57 -11.24
CA HIS A 340 7.14 -23.05 -12.51
C HIS A 340 8.44 -22.25 -12.33
N VAL A 341 8.51 -21.43 -11.29
CA VAL A 341 9.73 -20.70 -10.90
C VAL A 341 10.88 -21.68 -10.65
N LEU A 342 10.62 -22.77 -9.93
CA LEU A 342 11.63 -23.78 -9.62
C LEU A 342 12.04 -24.58 -10.87
N ASP A 343 11.08 -25.05 -11.67
CA ASP A 343 11.33 -25.83 -12.89
C ASP A 343 12.17 -25.04 -13.93
N THR A 344 12.03 -23.72 -13.96
CA THR A 344 12.79 -22.82 -14.86
C THR A 344 14.10 -22.31 -14.27
N GLY A 345 14.36 -22.59 -12.99
CA GLY A 345 15.51 -22.03 -12.26
C GLY A 345 15.45 -20.51 -12.15
N ALA A 346 14.26 -19.90 -12.13
CA ALA A 346 14.10 -18.44 -12.16
C ALA A 346 14.66 -17.74 -10.90
N LEU A 347 14.81 -18.45 -9.78
CA LEU A 347 15.47 -17.93 -8.57
C LEU A 347 16.91 -17.47 -8.82
N GLU A 348 17.63 -18.06 -9.78
CA GLU A 348 19.00 -17.66 -10.13
C GLU A 348 19.06 -16.33 -10.89
N VAL A 349 17.93 -15.87 -11.42
CA VAL A 349 17.83 -14.60 -12.15
C VAL A 349 17.55 -13.43 -11.21
N LEU A 350 17.05 -13.71 -10.00
CA LEU A 350 16.85 -12.69 -8.99
C LEU A 350 18.22 -12.10 -8.58
N PRO A 351 18.33 -10.76 -8.51
CA PRO A 351 19.51 -10.13 -7.92
C PRO A 351 19.79 -10.66 -6.51
N ALA A 352 21.04 -10.55 -6.05
CA ALA A 352 21.36 -10.83 -4.65
C ALA A 352 20.42 -10.02 -3.75
N GLY A 353 19.84 -10.66 -2.74
CA GLY A 353 18.93 -9.98 -1.82
C GLY A 353 19.73 -8.92 -1.07
N GLU A 354 19.38 -7.65 -1.27
CA GLU A 354 19.83 -6.57 -0.40
C GLU A 354 18.70 -6.32 0.59
N ALA A 355 19.00 -6.42 1.90
CA ALA A 355 18.05 -5.97 2.90
C ALA A 355 17.71 -4.51 2.57
N PRO A 356 16.42 -4.14 2.46
CA PRO A 356 16.04 -2.82 2.02
C PRO A 356 16.65 -1.80 2.98
N GLN A 357 17.43 -0.87 2.43
CA GLN A 357 18.05 0.18 3.23
C GLN A 357 16.94 1.03 3.86
N ALA A 358 17.04 1.26 5.18
CA ALA A 358 16.10 2.13 5.88
C ALA A 358 16.02 3.49 5.18
N LEU A 359 14.79 4.00 5.01
CA LEU A 359 14.57 5.29 4.38
C LEU A 359 15.10 6.40 5.29
N THR A 360 15.66 7.43 4.69
CA THR A 360 16.07 8.66 5.38
C THR A 360 15.20 9.82 4.87
N PRO A 361 14.69 10.70 5.74
CA PRO A 361 13.94 11.88 5.32
C PRO A 361 14.82 12.84 4.50
N ASP A 362 14.19 13.68 3.67
CA ASP A 362 14.86 14.80 3.02
C ASP A 362 15.13 15.89 4.07
N PRO A 363 16.30 16.56 4.07
CA PRO A 363 16.53 17.73 4.91
C PRO A 363 15.43 18.81 4.86
N ALA A 364 14.74 18.96 3.73
CA ALA A 364 13.61 19.87 3.57
C ALA A 364 12.40 19.47 4.44
N ASP A 365 12.26 18.19 4.79
CA ASP A 365 11.19 17.67 5.63
C ASP A 365 11.28 18.18 7.09
N GLU A 366 12.31 18.92 7.49
CA GLU A 366 12.36 19.62 8.79
C GLU A 366 11.43 20.85 8.85
N GLY A 367 11.02 21.38 7.69
CA GLY A 367 10.10 22.49 7.55
C GLY A 367 8.62 22.07 7.49
N ALA A 368 7.71 23.05 7.47
CA ALA A 368 6.29 22.80 7.29
C ALA A 368 5.96 22.48 5.82
N HIS A 369 5.00 21.60 5.61
CA HIS A 369 4.54 21.17 4.28
C HIS A 369 3.27 21.92 3.87
N GLU A 370 3.01 21.95 2.56
CA GLU A 370 1.75 22.44 2.02
C GLU A 370 0.60 21.50 2.43
N PRO A 371 -0.47 22.01 3.07
CA PRO A 371 -1.57 21.18 3.51
C PRO A 371 -2.47 20.73 2.35
N GLY A 372 -2.96 19.48 2.43
CA GLY A 372 -4.04 19.00 1.57
C GLY A 372 -5.42 19.49 2.04
N ASP A 373 -6.48 19.16 1.29
CA ASP A 373 -7.85 19.59 1.58
C ASP A 373 -8.54 18.75 2.67
N GLU A 374 -7.89 17.68 3.17
CA GLU A 374 -8.50 16.75 4.11
C GLU A 374 -8.75 17.41 5.49
N PRO A 375 -9.95 17.28 6.10
CA PRO A 375 -10.28 17.97 7.34
C PRO A 375 -9.36 17.68 8.55
N LEU A 376 -8.71 16.50 8.53
CA LEU A 376 -7.78 16.03 9.55
C LEU A 376 -6.32 16.08 9.10
N TRP A 377 -6.01 16.84 8.04
CA TRP A 377 -4.62 17.10 7.68
C TRP A 377 -3.93 17.82 8.85
N ASN A 378 -2.79 17.28 9.27
CA ASN A 378 -2.06 17.74 10.43
C ASN A 378 -0.54 17.69 10.17
N GLU A 379 0.14 18.77 10.52
CA GLU A 379 1.59 18.82 10.69
C GLU A 379 1.90 18.69 12.18
N SER A 380 2.88 17.90 12.57
CA SER A 380 3.23 17.66 13.99
C SER A 380 4.72 17.49 14.18
N TRP A 381 5.31 18.34 15.02
CA TRP A 381 6.66 18.14 15.55
C TRP A 381 6.59 17.74 17.02
N TYR A 382 7.43 16.79 17.42
CA TYR A 382 7.61 16.37 18.80
C TYR A 382 9.07 16.39 19.22
N TRP A 383 9.30 16.68 20.49
CA TRP A 383 10.62 16.75 21.09
C TRP A 383 10.59 16.19 22.52
N ASP A 384 11.19 15.02 22.69
CA ASP A 384 11.23 14.30 23.95
C ASP A 384 12.60 14.41 24.62
N PHE A 385 12.62 14.39 25.95
CA PHE A 385 13.84 14.24 26.74
C PHE A 385 13.57 13.50 28.05
N ALA A 386 14.57 12.79 28.55
CA ALA A 386 14.53 12.16 29.86
C ALA A 386 15.93 12.16 30.50
N ASP A 387 16.00 12.60 31.75
CA ASP A 387 17.19 12.52 32.59
C ASP A 387 16.92 11.60 33.79
N PRO A 388 17.30 10.31 33.69
CA PRO A 388 17.16 9.37 34.78
C PRO A 388 17.93 9.75 36.05
N ALA A 389 19.03 10.51 35.94
CA ALA A 389 19.85 10.90 37.09
C ALA A 389 19.17 12.00 37.92
N GLN A 390 18.48 12.93 37.27
CA GLN A 390 17.67 13.95 37.94
C GLN A 390 16.23 13.47 38.24
N GLY A 391 15.79 12.38 37.60
CA GLY A 391 14.41 11.90 37.71
C GLY A 391 13.41 12.83 37.02
N VAL A 392 13.81 13.47 35.93
CA VAL A 392 12.98 14.45 35.22
C VAL A 392 12.91 14.09 33.75
N GLY A 393 11.71 14.07 33.18
CA GLY A 393 11.51 13.97 31.74
C GLY A 393 10.46 14.97 31.28
N GLY A 394 10.52 15.35 30.02
CA GLY A 394 9.47 16.14 29.39
C GLY A 394 9.31 15.84 27.92
N TRP A 395 8.21 16.34 27.37
CA TRP A 395 7.95 16.32 25.94
C TRP A 395 7.29 17.62 25.51
N ILE A 396 7.60 18.04 24.29
CA ILE A 396 7.03 19.21 23.65
C ILE A 396 6.41 18.74 22.33
N ARG A 397 5.27 19.32 21.97
CA ARG A 397 4.66 19.15 20.66
C ARG A 397 4.09 20.47 20.15
N LEU A 398 4.33 20.73 18.87
CA LEU A 398 3.52 21.65 18.09
C LEU A 398 2.77 20.87 17.01
N GLY A 399 1.44 20.95 17.02
CA GLY A 399 0.59 20.40 15.95
C GLY A 399 -0.15 21.51 15.22
N LEU A 400 -0.08 21.57 13.89
CA LEU A 400 -0.87 22.50 13.07
C LEU A 400 -2.01 21.74 12.41
N VAL A 401 -3.24 22.25 12.50
CA VAL A 401 -4.42 21.68 11.84
C VAL A 401 -5.06 22.76 10.96
N PRO A 402 -4.48 23.05 9.78
CA PRO A 402 -4.84 24.21 8.97
C PRO A 402 -6.31 24.24 8.57
N ASN A 403 -6.88 23.08 8.21
CA ASN A 403 -8.28 22.95 7.78
C ASN A 403 -9.29 23.13 8.92
N GLN A 404 -8.82 23.20 10.17
CA GLN A 404 -9.63 23.57 11.34
C GLN A 404 -9.23 24.93 11.93
N ASN A 405 -8.24 25.61 11.32
CA ASN A 405 -7.70 26.90 11.73
C ASN A 405 -7.23 26.93 13.20
N VAL A 406 -6.61 25.84 13.66
CA VAL A 406 -6.07 25.72 15.02
C VAL A 406 -4.65 25.15 15.02
N ALA A 407 -3.91 25.48 16.07
CA ALA A 407 -2.65 24.87 16.46
C ALA A 407 -2.76 24.30 17.88
N TRP A 408 -2.01 23.24 18.14
CA TRP A 408 -1.95 22.52 19.40
C TRP A 408 -0.54 22.70 19.98
N ILE A 409 -0.45 23.38 21.11
CA ILE A 409 0.79 23.61 21.85
C ILE A 409 0.77 22.70 23.07
N ASN A 410 1.73 21.79 23.18
CA ASN A 410 1.93 20.95 24.35
C ASN A 410 3.38 21.09 24.82
N ALA A 411 3.60 21.37 26.09
CA ALA A 411 4.90 21.26 26.74
C ALA A 411 4.69 20.76 28.17
N LEU A 412 5.14 19.53 28.44
CA LEU A 412 4.91 18.86 29.70
C LEU A 412 6.23 18.40 30.33
N VAL A 413 6.31 18.45 31.66
CA VAL A 413 7.44 17.96 32.47
C VAL A 413 6.91 17.12 33.61
N CYS A 414 7.52 15.97 33.88
CA CYS A 414 7.10 15.06 34.94
C CYS A 414 8.28 14.27 35.51
N GLY A 415 8.06 13.66 36.67
CA GLY A 415 9.04 12.85 37.38
C GLY A 415 8.39 12.16 38.59
N PRO A 416 9.07 11.19 39.22
CA PRO A 416 8.50 10.43 40.33
C PRO A 416 8.34 11.30 41.59
N ASP A 417 9.18 12.32 41.75
CA ASP A 417 9.26 13.17 42.93
C ASP A 417 8.82 14.62 42.63
N MET A 418 8.00 14.83 41.60
CA MET A 418 7.47 16.15 41.24
C MET A 418 6.05 16.05 40.67
N PRO A 419 5.22 17.11 40.81
CA PRO A 419 3.97 17.17 40.07
C PRO A 419 4.23 17.20 38.57
N THR A 420 3.26 16.73 37.80
CA THR A 420 3.26 16.90 36.35
C THR A 420 2.93 18.35 36.03
N VAL A 421 3.82 19.03 35.33
CA VAL A 421 3.64 20.41 34.88
C VAL A 421 3.26 20.37 33.41
N ALA A 422 2.12 20.94 33.06
CA ALA A 422 1.57 20.88 31.72
C ALA A 422 1.16 22.27 31.22
N LEU A 423 1.80 22.72 30.14
CA LEU A 423 1.34 23.81 29.29
C LEU A 423 0.66 23.18 28.09
N VAL A 424 -0.67 23.22 28.04
CA VAL A 424 -1.48 22.56 27.01
C VAL A 424 -2.50 23.54 26.46
N ASN A 425 -2.51 23.71 25.15
CA ASN A 425 -3.50 24.52 24.44
C ASN A 425 -3.86 23.84 23.11
N PHE A 426 -5.10 23.39 22.96
CA PHE A 426 -5.61 22.74 21.74
C PHE A 426 -6.37 23.70 20.81
N ALA A 427 -6.43 24.98 21.16
CA ALA A 427 -7.19 26.01 20.46
C ALA A 427 -6.34 27.25 20.15
N ALA A 428 -5.01 27.08 20.06
CA ALA A 428 -4.12 28.16 19.68
C ALA A 428 -4.47 28.59 18.25
N PRO A 429 -4.39 29.89 17.91
CA PRO A 429 -4.55 30.32 16.54
C PRO A 429 -3.46 29.70 15.66
N LEU A 430 -3.81 29.37 14.42
CA LEU A 430 -2.82 28.93 13.44
C LEU A 430 -1.77 30.04 13.24
N PRO A 431 -0.46 29.75 13.39
CA PRO A 431 0.56 30.76 13.30
C PRO A 431 0.83 31.16 11.84
N VAL A 432 1.22 32.42 11.62
CA VAL A 432 1.66 32.92 10.30
C VAL A 432 3.02 32.34 9.92
N ASP A 433 3.91 32.25 10.90
CA ASP A 433 5.19 31.55 10.79
C ASP A 433 5.05 30.21 11.52
N PRO A 434 5.10 29.06 10.81
CA PRO A 434 4.99 27.74 11.42
C PRO A 434 5.96 27.52 12.59
N ALA A 435 7.11 28.22 12.58
CA ALA A 435 8.13 28.12 13.62
C ALA A 435 7.78 28.82 14.95
N VAL A 436 6.69 29.61 15.00
CA VAL A 436 6.35 30.46 16.16
C VAL A 436 4.86 30.38 16.47
N ALA A 437 4.49 29.57 17.46
CA ALA A 437 3.12 29.44 17.95
C ALA A 437 2.92 30.23 19.25
N GLN A 438 1.78 30.92 19.38
CA GLN A 438 1.44 31.73 20.54
C GLN A 438 -0.02 31.56 20.92
N ALA A 439 -0.29 31.37 22.22
CA ALA A 439 -1.65 31.36 22.76
C ALA A 439 -1.65 31.69 24.25
N ASP A 440 -2.58 32.53 24.71
CA ASP A 440 -2.81 32.81 26.14
C ASP A 440 -1.55 33.18 26.95
N GLY A 441 -0.62 33.91 26.32
CA GLY A 441 0.65 34.31 26.93
C GLY A 441 1.75 33.25 26.88
N ALA A 442 1.45 32.04 26.38
CA ALA A 442 2.45 31.06 26.00
C ALA A 442 3.03 31.35 24.61
N GLU A 443 4.31 31.03 24.45
CA GLU A 443 5.03 31.09 23.18
C GLU A 443 5.89 29.82 23.04
N LEU A 444 5.80 29.18 21.87
CA LEU A 444 6.68 28.10 21.44
C LEU A 444 7.41 28.56 20.17
N ARG A 445 8.74 28.48 20.18
CA ARG A 445 9.61 28.72 19.04
C ARG A 445 10.41 27.46 18.75
N HIS A 446 10.58 27.12 17.48
CA HIS A 446 11.32 25.92 17.13
C HIS A 446 11.99 26.06 15.76
N GLY A 447 13.05 25.29 15.54
CA GLY A 447 13.67 25.23 14.22
C GLY A 447 14.95 24.41 14.19
N ALA A 448 15.23 23.85 13.01
CA ALA A 448 16.49 23.19 12.73
C ALA A 448 17.63 24.22 12.70
N ILE A 449 18.67 24.01 13.52
CA ILE A 449 19.93 24.74 13.41
C ILE A 449 20.71 24.20 12.22
N THR A 450 20.75 22.87 12.10
CA THR A 450 21.27 22.15 10.93
C THR A 450 20.29 21.01 10.66
N PRO A 451 19.61 20.99 9.49
CA PRO A 451 18.61 19.97 9.17
C PRO A 451 19.08 18.56 9.47
N LEU A 452 18.22 17.77 10.11
CA LEU A 452 18.43 16.38 10.52
C LEU A 452 19.56 16.14 11.52
N GLN A 453 20.28 17.18 11.96
CA GLN A 453 21.45 17.07 12.84
C GLN A 453 21.27 17.78 14.18
N SER A 454 20.77 19.01 14.17
CA SER A 454 20.56 19.79 15.40
C SER A 454 19.34 20.68 15.31
N TYR A 455 18.59 20.74 16.40
CA TYR A 455 17.29 21.37 16.47
C TYR A 455 17.10 22.07 17.81
N ARG A 456 16.58 23.31 17.80
CA ARG A 456 16.34 24.07 19.04
C ARG A 456 14.85 24.33 19.23
N VAL A 457 14.41 24.23 20.47
CA VAL A 457 13.03 24.52 20.88
C VAL A 457 13.06 25.38 22.13
N GLU A 458 12.29 26.47 22.10
CA GLU A 458 12.07 27.37 23.22
C GLU A 458 10.58 27.41 23.54
N VAL A 459 10.22 27.20 24.81
CA VAL A 459 8.84 27.32 25.28
C VAL A 459 8.84 28.25 26.49
N ARG A 460 7.87 29.16 26.57
CA ARG A 460 7.63 29.94 27.79
C ARG A 460 6.14 30.21 27.98
N GLY A 461 5.67 30.20 29.22
CA GLY A 461 4.29 30.57 29.52
C GLY A 461 3.85 30.11 30.91
N THR A 462 2.58 30.33 31.21
CA THR A 462 1.94 29.80 32.42
C THR A 462 1.40 28.40 32.14
N ALA A 463 1.95 27.41 32.84
CA ALA A 463 1.52 26.02 32.86
C ALA A 463 0.64 25.72 34.07
N GLN A 464 0.20 24.47 34.20
CA GLN A 464 -0.55 23.96 35.35
C GLN A 464 0.19 22.77 35.97
N ALA A 465 0.33 22.75 37.29
CA ALA A 465 0.93 21.67 38.07
C ALA A 465 -0.14 20.73 38.64
N TYR A 466 0.07 19.43 38.49
CA TYR A 466 -0.83 18.35 38.85
C TYR A 466 -0.13 17.32 39.75
N ASP A 467 -0.59 17.16 40.99
CA ASP A 467 -0.09 16.10 41.87
C ASP A 467 -0.63 14.72 41.46
N ASP A 468 -1.87 14.69 40.95
CA ASP A 468 -2.44 13.54 40.25
C ASP A 468 -2.38 13.80 38.73
N PRO A 469 -1.47 13.16 37.98
CA PRO A 469 -1.37 13.35 36.54
C PRO A 469 -2.63 12.92 35.78
N SER A 470 -3.45 12.01 36.33
CA SER A 470 -4.67 11.57 35.66
C SER A 470 -5.77 12.63 35.63
N ALA A 471 -5.62 13.72 36.39
CA ALA A 471 -6.47 14.91 36.32
C ALA A 471 -6.51 15.51 34.90
N LEU A 472 -5.40 15.47 34.17
CA LEU A 472 -5.31 15.90 32.76
C LEU A 472 -6.20 15.05 31.85
N LEU A 473 -6.35 13.75 32.12
CA LEU A 473 -7.24 12.85 31.37
C LEU A 473 -8.72 13.08 31.69
N ARG A 474 -9.03 13.83 32.75
CA ARG A 474 -10.40 14.19 33.16
C ARG A 474 -10.73 15.66 32.90
N ASP A 475 -9.82 16.39 32.27
CA ASP A 475 -9.96 17.84 32.02
C ASP A 475 -10.15 18.65 33.32
N GLU A 476 -9.49 18.21 34.40
CA GLU A 476 -9.50 18.89 35.69
C GLU A 476 -8.45 20.03 35.71
N PRO A 477 -8.71 21.14 36.41
CA PRO A 477 -7.75 22.24 36.51
C PRO A 477 -6.60 21.89 37.46
N GLY A 478 -5.38 22.32 37.11
CA GLY A 478 -4.21 22.24 37.99
C GLY A 478 -3.97 23.53 38.78
N ARG A 479 -2.77 23.65 39.35
CA ARG A 479 -2.31 24.89 39.99
C ARG A 479 -1.41 25.67 39.03
N PRO A 480 -1.63 26.97 38.78
CA PRO A 480 -0.78 27.75 37.88
C PRO A 480 0.69 27.73 38.30
N VAL A 481 1.59 27.60 37.32
CA VAL A 481 3.04 27.61 37.53
C VAL A 481 3.74 28.17 36.30
N ASP A 482 4.83 28.92 36.49
CA ASP A 482 5.62 29.41 35.36
C ASP A 482 6.51 28.29 34.80
N LEU A 483 6.52 28.15 33.48
CA LEU A 483 7.31 27.18 32.75
C LEU A 483 8.15 27.89 31.68
N ALA A 484 9.43 27.58 31.64
CA ALA A 484 10.31 27.94 30.53
C ALA A 484 11.21 26.75 30.15
N MET A 485 11.39 26.50 28.86
CA MET A 485 12.30 25.51 28.31
C MET A 485 13.14 26.16 27.22
N ASP A 486 14.44 25.88 27.19
CA ASP A 486 15.34 26.21 26.09
C ASP A 486 16.28 25.02 25.91
N LEU A 487 15.97 24.21 24.91
CA LEU A 487 16.55 22.88 24.73
C LEU A 487 17.03 22.71 23.28
N THR A 488 18.16 22.03 23.14
CA THR A 488 18.74 21.66 21.85
C THR A 488 18.86 20.15 21.75
N TRP A 489 18.25 19.57 20.72
CA TRP A 489 18.39 18.18 20.33
C TRP A 489 19.52 18.05 19.31
N THR A 490 20.44 17.13 19.56
CA THR A 490 21.51 16.74 18.63
C THR A 490 21.31 15.29 18.24
N SER A 491 21.18 14.99 16.95
CA SER A 491 20.97 13.64 16.44
C SER A 491 22.16 12.74 16.76
N VAL A 492 21.90 11.53 17.26
CA VAL A 492 22.91 10.52 17.60
C VAL A 492 22.74 9.20 16.86
N GLY A 493 21.67 9.08 16.06
CA GLY A 493 21.46 7.98 15.12
C GLY A 493 21.13 8.48 13.72
N THR A 494 20.93 7.53 12.82
CA THR A 494 20.46 7.78 11.46
C THR A 494 19.00 8.25 11.49
N PRO A 495 18.66 9.41 10.89
CA PRO A 495 17.28 9.82 10.70
C PRO A 495 16.48 8.75 9.94
N TYR A 496 15.34 8.35 10.48
CA TYR A 496 14.57 7.22 9.99
C TYR A 496 13.20 7.67 9.47
N ALA A 497 12.95 7.54 8.17
CA ALA A 497 11.66 7.82 7.56
C ALA A 497 10.79 6.56 7.50
N TYR A 498 9.51 6.71 7.82
CA TYR A 498 8.54 5.63 7.75
C TYR A 498 8.21 5.28 6.31
N ARG A 499 7.95 4.00 6.05
CA ARG A 499 7.54 3.52 4.72
C ARG A 499 6.05 3.66 4.45
N ILE A 500 5.21 3.67 5.50
CA ILE A 500 3.75 3.57 5.38
C ILE A 500 3.01 4.90 5.55
N THR A 501 3.68 5.92 6.09
CA THR A 501 3.11 7.25 6.31
C THR A 501 4.23 8.28 6.27
N THR A 502 3.85 9.51 5.95
CA THR A 502 4.69 10.71 5.96
C THR A 502 5.09 11.10 7.39
N ARG A 503 6.13 10.44 7.90
CA ARG A 503 6.70 10.62 9.25
C ARG A 503 8.18 10.25 9.26
N TYR A 504 8.97 10.89 10.11
CA TYR A 504 10.30 10.41 10.47
C TYR A 504 10.57 10.50 11.97
N GLU A 505 11.60 9.78 12.40
CA GLU A 505 12.03 9.59 13.78
C GLU A 505 13.54 9.72 13.89
N ILE A 506 14.05 10.42 14.92
CA ILE A 506 15.48 10.65 15.11
C ILE A 506 15.86 10.54 16.60
N PRO A 507 16.73 9.58 16.99
CA PRO A 507 17.23 9.50 18.35
C PRO A 507 18.26 10.61 18.58
N CYS A 508 18.16 11.28 19.71
CA CYS A 508 18.88 12.51 20.01
C CYS A 508 19.51 12.50 21.42
N THR A 509 20.48 13.37 21.61
CA THR A 509 20.91 13.83 22.94
C THR A 509 20.50 15.28 23.14
N ILE A 510 20.07 15.62 24.35
CA ILE A 510 19.47 16.91 24.68
C ILE A 510 20.37 17.68 25.64
N THR A 511 20.55 18.97 25.34
CA THR A 511 21.28 19.91 26.19
C THR A 511 20.48 21.20 26.33
N GLY A 512 20.48 21.80 27.53
CA GLY A 512 19.79 23.07 27.77
C GLY A 512 19.19 23.14 29.16
N THR A 513 18.10 23.90 29.32
CA THR A 513 17.47 24.11 30.61
C THR A 513 15.95 24.01 30.56
N VAL A 514 15.39 23.59 31.69
CA VAL A 514 13.96 23.69 32.00
C VAL A 514 13.83 24.41 33.33
N THR A 515 13.02 25.45 33.38
CA THR A 515 12.74 26.23 34.59
C THR A 515 11.27 26.09 34.96
N ILE A 516 10.99 25.67 36.19
CA ILE A 516 9.65 25.53 36.75
C ILE A 516 9.62 26.34 38.05
N ASP A 517 8.81 27.40 38.09
CA ASP A 517 8.68 28.28 39.27
C ASP A 517 10.04 28.75 39.83
N GLY A 518 10.97 29.13 38.95
CA GLY A 518 12.33 29.55 39.29
C GLY A 518 13.30 28.42 39.64
N ARG A 519 12.86 27.15 39.76
CA ARG A 519 13.76 26.00 39.87
C ARG A 519 14.26 25.60 38.49
N VAL A 520 15.58 25.63 38.31
CA VAL A 520 16.25 25.30 37.04
C VAL A 520 16.79 23.87 37.07
N TYR A 521 16.48 23.12 36.02
CA TYR A 521 17.09 21.83 35.69
C TYR A 521 18.02 22.03 34.50
N HIS A 522 19.24 21.50 34.61
CA HIS A 522 20.26 21.58 33.56
C HIS A 522 20.44 20.21 32.93
N PHE A 523 20.38 20.13 31.62
CA PHE A 523 20.56 18.89 30.87
C PHE A 523 21.85 18.96 30.07
N GLU A 524 22.64 17.90 30.11
CA GLU A 524 23.88 17.76 29.35
C GLU A 524 23.89 16.39 28.68
N ALA A 525 23.65 16.38 27.36
CA ALA A 525 23.60 15.19 26.52
C ALA A 525 22.72 14.04 27.05
N VAL A 526 21.54 14.35 27.59
CA VAL A 526 20.60 13.33 28.10
C VAL A 526 19.80 12.69 26.97
N PRO A 527 19.30 11.44 27.14
CA PRO A 527 18.45 10.78 26.13
C PRO A 527 17.23 11.59 25.68
N GLY A 528 16.88 11.46 24.41
CA GLY A 528 15.58 11.90 23.92
C GLY A 528 15.42 11.70 22.42
N GLN A 529 14.31 12.21 21.88
CA GLN A 529 13.82 11.83 20.55
C GLN A 529 13.25 13.07 19.85
N ARG A 530 13.37 13.11 18.53
CA ARG A 530 12.56 13.99 17.68
C ARG A 530 11.71 13.17 16.74
N ASP A 531 10.48 13.62 16.55
CA ASP A 531 9.64 13.14 15.47
C ASP A 531 8.99 14.31 14.72
N HIS A 532 8.73 14.08 13.44
CA HIS A 532 7.99 15.01 12.60
C HIS A 532 7.08 14.23 11.65
N SER A 533 5.85 14.70 11.48
CA SER A 533 4.87 14.03 10.62
C SER A 533 3.87 15.01 10.02
N HIS A 534 3.55 14.83 8.74
CA HIS A 534 2.55 15.59 7.97
C HIS A 534 1.47 14.66 7.40
N GLY A 535 0.30 15.20 7.06
CA GLY A 535 -0.76 14.46 6.38
C GLY A 535 -1.95 14.13 7.29
N VAL A 536 -2.85 13.26 6.85
CA VAL A 536 -4.07 12.93 7.61
C VAL A 536 -3.71 12.22 8.91
N ARG A 537 -4.19 12.75 10.05
CA ARG A 537 -4.00 12.15 11.38
C ARG A 537 -5.33 12.08 12.12
N ASP A 538 -5.93 10.90 12.10
CA ASP A 538 -7.12 10.60 12.89
C ASP A 538 -6.73 9.91 14.19
N TRP A 539 -6.62 10.69 15.26
CA TRP A 539 -6.27 10.20 16.58
C TRP A 539 -7.40 9.40 17.24
N TRP A 540 -8.58 9.36 16.62
CA TRP A 540 -9.83 8.86 17.21
C TRP A 540 -10.33 7.54 16.61
N SER A 541 -9.65 6.99 15.60
CA SER A 541 -10.08 5.78 14.88
C SER A 541 -9.19 4.55 15.09
N MET A 542 -8.06 4.71 15.78
CA MET A 542 -7.08 3.64 15.98
C MET A 542 -6.33 3.79 17.30
N ASP A 543 -6.00 2.66 17.92
CA ASP A 543 -5.19 2.62 19.14
C ASP A 543 -3.73 2.37 18.75
N TRP A 544 -2.78 2.81 19.58
CA TRP A 544 -1.38 2.42 19.41
C TRP A 544 -0.56 2.50 20.69
N VAL A 545 0.59 1.82 20.66
CA VAL A 545 1.69 2.04 21.60
C VAL A 545 2.92 2.47 20.82
N TRP A 546 3.40 3.68 21.08
CA TRP A 546 4.64 4.22 20.50
C TRP A 546 5.75 4.19 21.56
N SER A 547 6.98 3.99 21.12
CA SER A 547 8.15 3.97 21.99
C SER A 547 9.40 4.53 21.31
N ALA A 548 10.24 5.21 22.09
CA ALA A 548 11.62 5.57 21.73
C ALA A 548 12.51 5.41 22.96
N LEU A 549 13.52 4.55 22.86
CA LEU A 549 14.34 4.09 23.98
C LEU A 549 15.83 4.22 23.66
N HIS A 550 16.59 4.68 24.65
CA HIS A 550 18.05 4.72 24.65
C HIS A 550 18.57 3.70 25.66
N LEU A 551 19.26 2.66 25.18
CA LEU A 551 19.94 1.70 26.03
C LEU A 551 21.34 2.19 26.39
N GLN A 552 21.82 1.75 27.55
CA GLN A 552 23.14 2.13 28.09
C GLN A 552 24.32 1.65 27.22
N ASP A 553 24.11 0.65 26.36
CA ASP A 553 25.12 0.15 25.42
C ASP A 553 25.23 1.00 24.13
N GLY A 554 24.44 2.08 24.02
CA GLY A 554 24.36 2.93 22.83
C GLY A 554 23.38 2.42 21.77
N THR A 555 22.59 1.39 22.06
CA THR A 555 21.48 0.98 21.18
C THR A 555 20.31 1.96 21.32
N HIS A 556 19.76 2.40 20.19
CA HIS A 556 18.50 3.14 20.12
C HIS A 556 17.40 2.23 19.55
N LEU A 557 16.26 2.20 20.24
CA LEU A 557 15.07 1.45 19.82
C LEU A 557 13.95 2.43 19.54
N HIS A 558 13.23 2.21 18.47
CA HIS A 558 11.97 2.90 18.21
C HIS A 558 10.97 1.89 17.67
N GLY A 559 9.71 2.01 18.08
CA GLY A 559 8.66 1.17 17.55
C GLY A 559 7.25 1.67 17.85
N VAL A 560 6.35 1.34 16.92
CA VAL A 560 4.91 1.57 17.02
C VAL A 560 4.19 0.25 16.80
N ASP A 561 3.33 -0.12 17.74
CA ASP A 561 2.32 -1.16 17.61
C ASP A 561 0.97 -0.47 17.35
N LEU A 562 0.50 -0.48 16.10
CA LEU A 562 -0.71 0.20 15.62
C LEU A 562 -1.85 -0.79 15.45
N ARG A 563 -3.02 -0.44 16.01
CA ARG A 563 -4.20 -1.29 16.10
C ARG A 563 -5.40 -0.60 15.47
N ILE A 564 -5.70 -0.99 14.24
CA ILE A 564 -6.84 -0.49 13.48
C ILE A 564 -7.96 -1.54 13.51
N PRO A 565 -9.20 -1.20 13.92
CA PRO A 565 -10.30 -2.15 13.93
C PRO A 565 -10.52 -2.83 12.57
N GLY A 566 -10.54 -4.16 12.56
CA GLY A 566 -10.76 -4.96 11.35
C GLY A 566 -9.53 -5.18 10.46
N MET A 567 -8.36 -4.66 10.85
CA MET A 567 -7.09 -4.90 10.15
C MET A 567 -6.15 -5.79 10.99
N GLY A 568 -5.21 -6.44 10.32
CA GLY A 568 -4.10 -7.15 10.98
C GLY A 568 -3.14 -6.19 11.70
N PRO A 569 -2.20 -6.72 12.50
CA PRO A 569 -1.23 -5.90 13.22
C PRO A 569 -0.37 -5.08 12.24
N ILE A 570 -0.22 -3.79 12.53
CA ILE A 570 0.64 -2.89 11.76
C ILE A 570 1.71 -2.38 12.72
N SER A 571 2.97 -2.45 12.29
CA SER A 571 4.07 -1.91 13.08
C SER A 571 5.14 -1.26 12.22
N VAL A 572 5.83 -0.30 12.82
CA VAL A 572 6.98 0.39 12.22
C VAL A 572 7.98 0.66 13.33
N GLY A 573 9.28 0.58 13.03
CA GLY A 573 10.30 0.76 14.04
C GLY A 573 11.71 0.50 13.52
N TYR A 574 12.68 0.74 14.39
CA TYR A 574 14.08 0.44 14.12
C TYR A 574 14.83 -0.04 15.37
N LEU A 575 15.91 -0.75 15.10
CA LEU A 575 17.08 -0.91 15.96
C LEU A 575 18.27 -0.17 15.33
N GLN A 576 18.92 0.68 16.12
CA GLN A 576 20.15 1.37 15.71
C GLN A 576 21.26 1.13 16.72
N ARG A 577 22.45 0.78 16.23
CA ARG A 577 23.69 0.68 17.00
C ARG A 577 24.78 1.46 16.30
N SER A 578 25.66 2.07 17.07
CA SER A 578 26.75 2.87 16.53
C SER A 578 27.64 2.02 15.60
N GLY A 579 27.83 2.48 14.36
CA GLY A 579 28.67 1.81 13.35
C GLY A 579 28.01 0.65 12.61
N GLU A 580 26.74 0.34 12.89
CA GLU A 580 25.94 -0.68 12.19
C GLU A 580 24.86 -0.01 11.32
N PRO A 581 24.45 -0.62 10.19
CA PRO A 581 23.28 -0.16 9.45
C PRO A 581 22.01 -0.18 10.31
N VAL A 582 21.07 0.72 10.02
CA VAL A 582 19.74 0.70 10.64
C VAL A 582 19.05 -0.61 10.33
N THR A 583 18.59 -1.31 11.38
CA THR A 583 17.77 -2.50 11.24
C THR A 583 16.31 -2.12 11.41
N GLU A 584 15.50 -2.18 10.35
CA GLU A 584 14.06 -1.94 10.47
C GLU A 584 13.38 -3.11 11.18
N THR A 585 12.38 -2.80 12.00
CA THR A 585 11.61 -3.84 12.66
C THR A 585 10.63 -4.48 11.68
N THR A 586 10.59 -5.81 11.64
CA THR A 586 9.53 -6.59 10.98
C THR A 586 8.25 -6.62 11.79
N ALA A 587 8.36 -6.57 13.13
CA ALA A 587 7.23 -6.53 14.03
C ALA A 587 7.57 -5.74 15.30
N VAL A 588 6.59 -4.97 15.79
CA VAL A 588 6.60 -4.40 17.15
C VAL A 588 5.28 -4.76 17.80
N THR A 589 5.32 -5.38 18.98
CA THR A 589 4.11 -5.76 19.72
C THR A 589 4.23 -5.28 21.15
N ALA A 590 3.20 -4.60 21.63
CA ALA A 590 3.12 -4.14 23.00
C ALA A 590 1.97 -4.83 23.75
N ASP A 591 2.19 -5.22 25.01
CA ASP A 591 1.11 -5.59 25.92
C ASP A 591 1.08 -4.61 27.08
N ALA A 592 -0.06 -3.97 27.31
CA ALA A 592 -0.19 -2.88 28.27
C ALA A 592 -1.47 -3.02 29.09
N THR A 593 -1.35 -2.80 30.39
CA THR A 593 -2.48 -2.73 31.32
C THR A 593 -2.64 -1.32 31.86
N PHE A 594 -3.86 -0.96 32.25
CA PHE A 594 -4.23 0.39 32.67
C PHE A 594 -4.99 0.38 33.99
N ALA A 595 -4.79 1.41 34.78
CA ALA A 595 -5.63 1.71 35.94
C ALA A 595 -6.96 2.34 35.50
N ASP A 596 -7.94 2.33 36.40
CA ASP A 596 -9.28 2.90 36.18
C ASP A 596 -9.23 4.41 35.85
N ASN A 597 -8.14 5.10 36.22
CA ASN A 597 -7.93 6.51 35.91
C ASN A 597 -7.31 6.75 34.51
N GLY A 598 -7.15 5.71 33.71
CA GLY A 598 -6.64 5.77 32.34
C GLY A 598 -5.12 5.75 32.20
N LEU A 599 -4.36 5.77 33.31
CA LEU A 599 -2.90 5.70 33.26
C LEU A 599 -2.39 4.26 33.11
N PRO A 600 -1.29 4.04 32.38
CA PRO A 600 -0.70 2.71 32.23
C PRO A 600 -0.09 2.23 33.54
N LEU A 601 -0.17 0.91 33.79
CA LEU A 601 0.39 0.24 34.97
C LEU A 601 1.61 -0.61 34.63
N THR A 602 1.45 -1.47 33.63
CA THR A 602 2.52 -2.33 33.11
C THR A 602 2.55 -2.20 31.59
N THR A 603 3.74 -2.31 31.01
CA THR A 603 3.89 -2.46 29.56
C THR A 603 5.10 -3.31 29.24
N SER A 604 4.94 -4.28 28.35
CA SER A 604 6.05 -5.03 27.74
C SER A 604 6.04 -4.79 26.23
N ILE A 605 7.21 -4.53 25.62
CA ILE A 605 7.32 -4.30 24.17
C ILE A 605 8.33 -5.27 23.58
N VAL A 606 7.98 -5.92 22.48
CA VAL A 606 8.87 -6.83 21.74
C VAL A 606 9.18 -6.21 20.38
N TYR A 607 10.48 -6.11 20.05
CA TYR A 607 10.96 -5.66 18.74
C TYR A 607 11.58 -6.84 17.98
N GLU A 608 11.16 -7.05 16.73
CA GLU A 608 11.73 -8.02 15.80
C GLU A 608 12.20 -7.31 14.54
N PRO A 609 13.30 -7.71 13.86
CA PRO A 609 14.17 -8.83 14.20
C PRO A 609 15.15 -8.53 15.33
N GLY A 610 15.52 -9.58 16.07
CA GLY A 610 16.46 -9.51 17.20
C GLY A 610 15.71 -9.26 18.51
N PRO A 611 15.12 -10.30 19.15
CA PRO A 611 14.06 -10.17 20.14
C PRO A 611 14.53 -9.36 21.35
N VAL A 612 14.41 -8.05 21.25
CA VAL A 612 14.57 -7.15 22.37
C VAL A 612 13.20 -7.06 23.01
N GLN A 613 12.96 -7.88 24.02
CA GLN A 613 11.79 -7.72 24.86
C GLN A 613 12.15 -6.73 25.96
N THR A 614 11.42 -5.62 26.05
CA THR A 614 11.56 -4.60 27.10
C THR A 614 10.41 -4.72 28.10
N GLU A 615 10.76 -4.66 29.38
CA GLU A 615 9.82 -4.42 30.47
C GLU A 615 9.91 -2.95 30.87
N VAL A 616 8.77 -2.26 30.84
CA VAL A 616 8.66 -0.82 31.06
C VAL A 616 8.39 -0.52 32.54
N ASP A 617 9.29 0.25 33.16
CA ASP A 617 9.12 0.85 34.48
C ASP A 617 8.76 2.34 34.31
N ILE A 618 7.51 2.68 34.59
CA ILE A 618 7.02 4.05 34.41
C ILE A 618 7.54 4.95 35.53
N ARG A 619 8.17 6.07 35.13
CA ARG A 619 8.85 6.98 36.07
C ARG A 619 8.15 8.31 36.25
N GLY A 620 7.40 8.77 35.24
CA GLY A 620 6.58 9.97 35.34
C GLY A 620 5.56 10.03 34.20
N HIS A 621 4.31 10.38 34.53
CA HIS A 621 3.23 10.50 33.56
C HIS A 621 3.06 11.95 33.11
N ALA A 622 2.93 12.19 31.81
CA ALA A 622 2.60 13.47 31.21
C ALA A 622 1.50 13.28 30.15
N PRO A 623 0.28 12.86 30.56
CA PRO A 623 -0.79 12.50 29.65
C PRO A 623 -1.48 13.75 29.07
N VAL A 624 -2.18 13.58 27.95
CA VAL A 624 -3.20 14.54 27.49
C VAL A 624 -4.48 13.84 27.08
N ARG A 625 -5.57 14.59 27.03
CA ARG A 625 -6.88 14.14 26.54
C ARG A 625 -7.17 14.84 25.22
N LEU A 626 -7.46 14.07 24.18
CA LEU A 626 -7.73 14.59 22.83
C LEU A 626 -9.23 14.51 22.55
N ILE A 627 -9.81 15.61 22.08
CA ILE A 627 -11.23 15.69 21.70
C ILE A 627 -11.33 15.95 20.20
N GLY A 628 -12.00 15.06 19.49
CA GLY A 628 -12.18 15.13 18.04
C GLY A 628 -13.28 16.10 17.63
N PRO A 629 -13.34 16.47 16.33
CA PRO A 629 -14.34 17.41 15.81
C PRO A 629 -15.80 16.97 16.07
N ALA A 630 -16.05 15.65 16.15
CA ALA A 630 -17.36 15.09 16.46
C ALA A 630 -17.57 14.77 17.96
N GLY A 631 -16.65 15.20 18.83
CA GLY A 631 -16.69 14.91 20.27
C GLY A 631 -16.15 13.54 20.67
N GLN A 632 -15.51 12.81 19.74
CA GLN A 632 -14.78 11.58 20.02
C GLN A 632 -13.67 11.85 21.03
N ILE A 633 -13.38 10.90 21.92
CA ILE A 633 -12.35 11.08 22.95
C ILE A 633 -11.27 10.04 22.72
N SER A 634 -10.02 10.51 22.67
CA SER A 634 -8.85 9.66 22.84
C SER A 634 -8.12 10.04 24.13
N LEU A 635 -7.86 9.04 24.96
CA LEU A 635 -6.96 9.17 26.09
C LEU A 635 -5.53 8.92 25.59
N PHE A 636 -4.65 9.88 25.85
CA PHE A 636 -3.29 9.85 25.35
C PHE A 636 -2.26 9.91 26.49
N PRO A 637 -2.14 8.84 27.30
CA PRO A 637 -1.02 8.73 28.22
C PRO A 637 0.32 8.78 27.49
N ARG A 638 1.22 9.63 27.99
CA ARG A 638 2.65 9.56 27.72
C ARG A 638 3.39 9.46 29.02
N ALA A 639 4.49 8.73 29.04
CA ALA A 639 5.36 8.64 30.19
C ALA A 639 6.82 8.51 29.79
N TRP A 640 7.70 9.14 30.57
CA TRP A 640 9.09 8.75 30.52
C TRP A 640 9.30 7.51 31.40
N VAL A 641 10.16 6.63 30.93
CA VAL A 641 10.28 5.28 31.45
C VAL A 641 11.74 4.91 31.64
N ALA A 642 11.99 4.02 32.59
CA ALA A 642 13.17 3.17 32.58
C ALA A 642 12.78 1.83 31.97
N VAL A 643 13.71 1.16 31.30
CA VAL A 643 13.46 -0.16 30.70
C VAL A 643 14.53 -1.15 31.09
N LYS A 644 14.14 -2.42 31.21
CA LYS A 644 15.05 -3.56 31.26
C LYS A 644 14.72 -4.50 30.11
N THR A 645 15.74 -4.96 29.41
CA THR A 645 15.56 -5.94 28.35
C THR A 645 15.70 -7.35 28.91
N ALA A 646 15.07 -8.34 28.25
CA ALA A 646 15.20 -9.76 28.62
C ALA A 646 16.66 -10.27 28.59
N ASP A 647 17.53 -9.66 27.77
CA ASP A 647 18.96 -9.96 27.69
C ASP A 647 19.82 -9.20 28.73
N GLY A 648 19.18 -8.48 29.67
CA GLY A 648 19.84 -7.86 30.83
C GLY A 648 20.38 -6.45 30.62
N ARG A 649 20.15 -5.83 29.46
CA ARG A 649 20.44 -4.41 29.22
C ARG A 649 19.40 -3.53 29.90
N SER A 650 19.74 -2.26 30.08
CA SER A 650 18.82 -1.27 30.63
C SER A 650 18.94 0.05 29.91
N GLY A 651 17.91 0.89 30.01
CA GLY A 651 17.82 2.14 29.31
C GLY A 651 16.73 3.04 29.84
N ALA A 652 16.50 4.14 29.14
CA ALA A 652 15.42 5.08 29.42
C ALA A 652 14.89 5.68 28.12
N GLY A 653 13.71 6.27 28.18
CA GLY A 653 13.10 6.91 27.03
C GLY A 653 11.64 7.25 27.29
N TRP A 654 10.84 7.22 26.23
CA TRP A 654 9.42 7.54 26.27
C TRP A 654 8.58 6.41 25.70
N VAL A 655 7.42 6.22 26.32
CA VAL A 655 6.35 5.37 25.80
C VAL A 655 5.06 6.17 25.82
N GLU A 656 4.26 5.98 24.79
CA GLU A 656 3.00 6.64 24.53
C GLU A 656 1.93 5.60 24.22
N TRP A 657 0.72 5.85 24.69
CA TRP A 657 -0.44 5.01 24.42
C TRP A 657 -1.57 5.90 23.92
N ASN A 658 -2.10 5.65 22.72
CA ASN A 658 -3.35 6.24 22.25
C ASN A 658 -4.48 5.24 22.42
N ARG A 659 -5.56 5.67 23.08
CA ARG A 659 -6.69 4.81 23.40
C ARG A 659 -8.00 5.53 23.19
N ASN A 660 -8.78 5.02 22.25
CA ASN A 660 -10.12 5.54 21.96
C ASN A 660 -11.13 4.97 22.97
N VAL A 661 -11.98 5.83 23.53
CA VAL A 661 -12.93 5.49 24.61
C VAL A 661 -14.38 5.82 24.29
#